data_AF-A0A945X697-F1
#
_entry.id   AF-A0A945X697-F1
#
_cell.length_a   1.000
_cell.length_b   1.000
_cell.length_c   1.000
_cell.angle_alpha   90.00
_cell.angle_beta   90.00
_cell.angle_gamma   90.00
#
_symmetry.space_group_name_H-M   'P 1'
#
loop_
_entity.id
_entity.type
_entity.pdbx_description
1 polymer ?
#
loop_
_entity_poly.entity_id
_entity_poly.type
_entity_poly.pdbx_seq_one_letter_code
_entity_poly.pdbx_strand_id
1 'polypeptide(L)'
;MKMTFLAVTVAIVTAYAAPALAKPNVVVIMADDLGYGDVSYQGGDVPTPNIDSIAREGVTFTDGYVTCPVCAPSRAGLLTGRYQQRFGFWDNIGPFRTGKDVVPGVPTDLPILSERLKTLGYTSGLFGKTHDGDAEEMMAFSRWDEFYGFNNGASNFLGDMNRPHNPIFHNRKIVSSPYSKRGVKHGDVCQAGVIIKDAENYLTDKLGQMAATFIETNKDQPFLCYIPFNAIHGPFQAPKALVDKYAHVEDAKRRKVMAMVESMDQNVGRVLGALKKHGLMENTLIVFLSDNGGHEASPNKPLRGKKGTYWEGGLRIPFCMRWDGRIKPGQIYRYPVISLDIVPAAIAAAGGSVDPAWELDGVDLLPYITGQRPDRPHETLYWVWGARKAIRQGDMKAVSIDNGRTYMLFDLSTDIGEQNDLAAEKPEQLQALVKQHQEWEKGLTPQKWGWNKALGYRDPGFGKPQPYHGAAYAAAKPPKESDGTADEVTSLNVKSKLPFVNRTKFLDKGTIAYRIPEKRSDDGLDVADAREHGDLTAILKLLNATEKKNQDFRVGKGVKRKGKNRFGPEIEGCIDSVLIAKGGRLILEEYFADARVDRPHYQMSITKSVLAYAIGKAIELGRITSDSAPILDYLPEVDRSKVAAGVEALTLKDLLTMRSGIQVEKRPKGVKITRENHAELYLSKTQPIPTEKPYKYDGANSDLLVHILYNTTGLTLGQFMEKHIFGPMGITNVRFGKSVCGLDKAAAGMALTSRDMLKLGLMTTRGGVWDGKQILNRDWVEKATAVHANHDKPHQYGYFWWSHRITVKGKELRVRSVRGAGGQFVFMLPELDLVAVFTSYYGTNKPIEYFNEIIVPAFAK
;
A
#
# COMPACT_ATOMS: atom_id res chain seq x y z
N MET A 1 -55.05 -88.58 -11.86
CA MET A 1 -55.15 -87.94 -10.53
C MET A 1 -53.76 -87.53 -10.08
N LYS A 2 -53.40 -86.24 -10.23
CA LYS A 2 -52.23 -85.57 -9.60
C LYS A 2 -52.44 -84.08 -9.85
N MET A 3 -53.02 -83.38 -8.86
CA MET A 3 -53.13 -81.93 -8.86
C MET A 3 -51.75 -81.36 -8.54
N THR A 4 -51.16 -80.63 -9.50
CA THR A 4 -49.94 -79.86 -9.28
C THR A 4 -50.35 -78.41 -9.08
N PHE A 5 -50.26 -77.91 -7.85
CA PHE A 5 -50.43 -76.50 -7.52
C PHE A 5 -49.24 -75.72 -8.10
N LEU A 6 -49.51 -74.78 -9.02
CA LEU A 6 -48.55 -73.81 -9.50
C LEU A 6 -48.53 -72.63 -8.50
N ALA A 7 -47.53 -72.60 -7.62
CA ALA A 7 -47.29 -71.45 -6.74
C ALA A 7 -46.68 -70.30 -7.56
N VAL A 8 -47.44 -69.23 -7.73
CA VAL A 8 -46.94 -67.96 -8.31
C VAL A 8 -46.18 -67.22 -7.23
N THR A 9 -44.85 -67.26 -7.29
CA THR A 9 -43.98 -66.46 -6.43
C THR A 9 -43.98 -65.01 -6.94
N VAL A 10 -44.66 -64.12 -6.22
CA VAL A 10 -44.58 -62.66 -6.46
C VAL A 10 -43.22 -62.20 -5.92
N ALA A 11 -42.27 -61.97 -6.83
CA ALA A 11 -41.01 -61.30 -6.50
C ALA A 11 -41.30 -59.82 -6.23
N ILE A 12 -41.29 -59.44 -4.95
CA ILE A 12 -41.30 -58.04 -4.53
C ILE A 12 -39.92 -57.46 -4.91
N VAL A 13 -39.87 -56.73 -6.03
CA VAL A 13 -38.73 -55.88 -6.36
C VAL A 13 -38.81 -54.66 -5.46
N THR A 14 -38.16 -54.72 -4.29
CA THR A 14 -37.82 -53.51 -3.53
C THR A 14 -36.83 -52.71 -4.36
N ALA A 15 -37.32 -51.67 -5.04
CA ALA A 15 -36.49 -50.63 -5.59
C ALA A 15 -35.72 -49.98 -4.42
N TYR A 16 -34.45 -50.34 -4.27
CA TYR A 16 -33.52 -49.55 -3.47
C TYR A 16 -33.47 -48.17 -4.12
N ALA A 17 -34.18 -47.20 -3.53
CA ALA A 17 -33.93 -45.80 -3.83
C ALA A 17 -32.45 -45.56 -3.56
N ALA A 18 -31.68 -45.30 -4.62
CA ALA A 18 -30.31 -44.85 -4.46
C ALA A 18 -30.33 -43.67 -3.49
N PRO A 19 -29.48 -43.66 -2.43
CA PRO A 19 -29.43 -42.53 -1.53
C PRO A 19 -29.22 -41.27 -2.38
N ALA A 20 -30.07 -40.26 -2.19
CA ALA A 20 -29.90 -38.99 -2.85
C ALA A 20 -28.44 -38.56 -2.65
N LEU A 21 -27.69 -38.38 -3.74
CA LEU A 21 -26.27 -38.01 -3.70
C LEU A 21 -26.14 -36.83 -2.75
N ALA A 22 -25.39 -37.01 -1.66
CA ALA A 22 -25.17 -35.96 -0.68
C ALA A 22 -24.63 -34.72 -1.40
N LYS A 23 -25.14 -33.53 -1.07
CA LYS A 23 -24.68 -32.28 -1.67
C LYS A 23 -23.15 -32.17 -1.53
N PRO A 24 -22.40 -31.87 -2.61
CA PRO A 24 -20.95 -31.83 -2.57
C PRO A 24 -20.44 -30.63 -1.79
N ASN A 25 -19.25 -30.73 -1.22
CA ASN A 25 -18.56 -29.54 -0.72
C ASN A 25 -18.01 -28.72 -1.89
N VAL A 26 -17.77 -27.43 -1.66
CA VAL A 26 -17.13 -26.52 -2.63
C VAL A 26 -15.91 -25.89 -1.97
N VAL A 27 -14.74 -26.05 -2.58
CA VAL A 27 -13.48 -25.44 -2.13
C VAL A 27 -12.92 -24.60 -3.26
N VAL A 28 -12.76 -23.30 -3.03
CA VAL A 28 -12.19 -22.37 -4.01
C VAL A 28 -10.91 -21.78 -3.43
N ILE A 29 -9.77 -22.07 -4.05
CA ILE A 29 -8.44 -21.62 -3.65
C ILE A 29 -7.98 -20.57 -4.64
N MET A 30 -7.75 -19.35 -4.18
CA MET A 30 -7.35 -18.23 -5.04
C MET A 30 -6.05 -17.61 -4.56
N ALA A 31 -5.03 -17.63 -5.42
CA ALA A 31 -3.78 -16.90 -5.22
C ALA A 31 -3.92 -15.41 -5.58
N ASP A 32 -2.98 -14.58 -5.10
CA ASP A 32 -2.90 -13.14 -5.35
C ASP A 32 -1.58 -12.82 -6.07
N ASP A 33 -1.67 -12.30 -7.30
CA ASP A 33 -0.54 -12.02 -8.19
C ASP A 33 0.31 -13.24 -8.62
N LEU A 34 -0.28 -14.44 -8.68
CA LEU A 34 0.44 -15.63 -9.15
C LEU A 34 0.58 -15.61 -10.67
N GLY A 35 1.83 -15.70 -11.13
CA GLY A 35 2.20 -15.76 -12.53
C GLY A 35 1.73 -17.03 -13.22
N TYR A 36 1.38 -16.92 -14.50
CA TYR A 36 0.97 -18.08 -15.30
C TYR A 36 2.04 -19.20 -15.30
N GLY A 37 3.31 -18.82 -15.34
CA GLY A 37 4.45 -19.75 -15.36
C GLY A 37 5.09 -19.97 -13.99
N ASP A 38 4.36 -19.80 -12.88
CA ASP A 38 4.88 -20.01 -11.52
C ASP A 38 4.47 -21.34 -10.87
N VAL A 39 3.55 -22.08 -11.47
CA VAL A 39 3.15 -23.43 -11.04
C VAL A 39 3.79 -24.48 -11.94
N SER A 40 4.26 -25.59 -11.36
CA SER A 40 5.05 -26.58 -12.12
C SER A 40 4.24 -27.27 -13.22
N TYR A 41 2.93 -27.47 -13.05
CA TYR A 41 2.09 -28.01 -14.15
C TYR A 41 1.96 -27.07 -15.38
N GLN A 42 2.31 -25.78 -15.24
CA GLN A 42 2.40 -24.81 -16.34
C GLN A 42 3.86 -24.57 -16.78
N GLY A 43 4.81 -25.40 -16.34
CA GLY A 43 6.23 -25.27 -16.66
C GLY A 43 7.00 -24.30 -15.77
N GLY A 44 6.45 -23.95 -14.60
CA GLY A 44 7.14 -23.13 -13.60
C GLY A 44 8.33 -23.83 -12.92
N ASP A 45 9.25 -23.02 -12.41
CA ASP A 45 10.50 -23.45 -11.75
C ASP A 45 10.33 -23.72 -10.24
N VAL A 46 9.14 -23.49 -9.68
CA VAL A 46 8.79 -23.82 -8.29
C VAL A 46 8.05 -25.15 -8.26
N PRO A 47 8.52 -26.16 -7.50
CA PRO A 47 7.76 -27.38 -7.29
C PRO A 47 6.44 -27.07 -6.56
N THR A 48 5.30 -27.36 -7.19
CA THR A 48 3.96 -27.21 -6.62
C THR A 48 3.17 -28.52 -6.61
N PRO A 49 3.67 -29.59 -5.96
CA PRO A 49 3.09 -30.93 -6.08
C PRO A 49 1.62 -31.05 -5.62
N ASN A 50 1.17 -30.19 -4.69
CA ASN A 50 -0.20 -30.24 -4.20
C ASN A 50 -1.17 -29.54 -5.17
N ILE A 51 -0.79 -28.37 -5.69
CA ILE A 51 -1.55 -27.68 -6.75
C ILE A 51 -1.56 -28.54 -8.01
N ASP A 52 -0.41 -29.12 -8.39
CA ASP A 52 -0.29 -30.03 -9.52
C ASP A 52 -1.18 -31.27 -9.35
N SER A 53 -1.47 -31.70 -8.12
CA SER A 53 -2.41 -32.80 -7.87
C SER A 53 -3.87 -32.43 -8.15
N ILE A 54 -4.24 -31.15 -8.07
CA ILE A 54 -5.57 -30.68 -8.50
C ILE A 54 -5.65 -30.77 -10.03
N ALA A 55 -4.61 -30.30 -10.72
CA ALA A 55 -4.52 -30.37 -12.17
C ALA A 55 -4.48 -31.81 -12.71
N ARG A 56 -3.61 -32.66 -12.13
CA ARG A 56 -3.40 -34.05 -12.55
C ARG A 56 -4.59 -34.94 -12.28
N GLU A 57 -5.24 -34.81 -11.13
CA GLU A 57 -6.39 -35.65 -10.78
C GLU A 57 -7.73 -35.02 -11.20
N GLY A 58 -7.69 -33.96 -12.01
CA GLY A 58 -8.87 -33.27 -12.50
C GLY A 58 -8.66 -32.71 -13.89
N VAL A 59 -9.05 -31.45 -14.09
CA VAL A 59 -8.97 -30.73 -15.36
C VAL A 59 -8.10 -29.48 -15.23
N THR A 60 -7.21 -29.29 -16.20
CA THR A 60 -6.44 -28.05 -16.40
C THR A 60 -7.09 -27.22 -17.51
N PHE A 61 -7.38 -25.96 -17.23
CA PHE A 61 -7.85 -25.02 -18.24
C PHE A 61 -6.65 -24.28 -18.82
N THR A 62 -6.32 -24.52 -20.09
CA THR A 62 -5.22 -23.78 -20.72
C THR A 62 -5.61 -22.33 -20.91
N ASP A 63 -6.88 -22.07 -21.24
CA ASP A 63 -7.43 -20.76 -21.59
C ASP A 63 -8.33 -20.24 -20.46
N GLY A 64 -7.82 -20.27 -19.23
CA GLY A 64 -8.51 -19.76 -18.04
C GLY A 64 -8.28 -18.27 -17.80
N TYR A 65 -9.36 -17.50 -17.68
CA TYR A 65 -9.31 -16.03 -17.55
C TYR A 65 -9.91 -15.50 -16.25
N VAL A 66 -9.45 -14.31 -15.87
CA VAL A 66 -10.14 -13.45 -14.90
C VAL A 66 -10.81 -12.27 -15.59
N THR A 67 -11.77 -11.61 -14.92
CA THR A 67 -12.51 -10.48 -15.49
C THR A 67 -11.81 -9.13 -15.40
N CYS A 68 -10.69 -9.04 -14.67
CA CYS A 68 -9.91 -7.83 -14.52
C CYS A 68 -8.46 -8.17 -14.17
N PRO A 69 -7.44 -7.46 -14.69
CA PRO A 69 -6.04 -7.73 -14.40
C PRO A 69 -5.60 -7.12 -13.06
N VAL A 70 -6.55 -6.84 -12.15
CA VAL A 70 -6.34 -6.34 -10.80
C VAL A 70 -7.32 -6.98 -9.82
N CYS A 71 -6.81 -7.21 -8.61
CA CYS A 71 -7.44 -8.02 -7.56
C CYS A 71 -8.93 -7.74 -7.24
N ALA A 72 -9.32 -6.55 -6.76
CA ALA A 72 -10.68 -6.37 -6.22
C ALA A 72 -11.80 -6.49 -7.29
N PRO A 73 -11.71 -5.82 -8.45
CA PRO A 73 -12.66 -6.02 -9.55
C PRO A 73 -12.77 -7.50 -9.99
N SER A 74 -11.65 -8.22 -10.05
CA SER A 74 -11.62 -9.65 -10.41
C SER A 74 -12.34 -10.52 -9.38
N ARG A 75 -12.08 -10.27 -8.08
CA ARG A 75 -12.73 -10.96 -6.95
C ARG A 75 -14.23 -10.65 -6.90
N ALA A 76 -14.62 -9.40 -7.11
CA ALA A 76 -16.02 -9.00 -7.21
C ALA A 76 -16.72 -9.74 -8.36
N GLY A 77 -16.06 -9.88 -9.50
CA GLY A 77 -16.57 -10.67 -10.62
C GLY A 77 -16.77 -12.14 -10.23
N LEU A 78 -15.73 -12.78 -9.70
CA LEU A 78 -15.81 -14.17 -9.24
C LEU A 78 -16.94 -14.38 -8.22
N LEU A 79 -17.02 -13.55 -7.18
CA LEU A 79 -17.98 -13.74 -6.09
C LEU A 79 -19.44 -13.54 -6.53
N THR A 80 -19.67 -12.76 -7.58
CA THR A 80 -21.04 -12.45 -8.07
C THR A 80 -21.44 -13.26 -9.29
N GLY A 81 -20.48 -13.81 -10.05
CA GLY A 81 -20.73 -14.46 -11.33
C GLY A 81 -21.08 -13.48 -12.45
N ARG A 82 -20.80 -12.19 -12.26
CA ARG A 82 -21.14 -11.09 -13.18
C ARG A 82 -19.91 -10.25 -13.49
N TYR A 83 -19.84 -9.67 -14.69
CA TYR A 83 -18.88 -8.62 -14.96
C TYR A 83 -19.07 -7.47 -13.98
N GLN A 84 -18.01 -7.18 -13.23
CA GLN A 84 -18.05 -6.26 -12.10
C GLN A 84 -18.46 -4.82 -12.48
N GLN A 85 -18.26 -4.45 -13.74
CA GLN A 85 -18.69 -3.16 -14.29
C GLN A 85 -20.21 -3.04 -14.38
N ARG A 86 -20.97 -4.16 -14.49
CA ARG A 86 -22.45 -4.13 -14.55
C ARG A 86 -23.08 -3.55 -13.29
N PHE A 87 -22.41 -3.64 -12.14
CA PHE A 87 -22.83 -3.04 -10.87
C PHE A 87 -21.90 -1.91 -10.38
N GLY A 88 -21.07 -1.36 -11.27
CA GLY A 88 -20.28 -0.16 -10.99
C GLY A 88 -18.97 -0.39 -10.23
N PHE A 89 -18.51 -1.64 -10.10
CA PHE A 89 -17.24 -2.00 -9.47
C PHE A 89 -16.11 -2.03 -10.50
N TRP A 90 -15.58 -0.86 -10.85
CA TRP A 90 -14.58 -0.74 -11.92
C TRP A 90 -13.14 -0.92 -11.47
N ASP A 91 -12.82 -0.52 -10.25
CA ASP A 91 -11.43 -0.37 -9.81
C ASP A 91 -11.26 -0.87 -8.38
N ASN A 92 -10.02 -1.10 -7.97
CA ASN A 92 -9.72 -1.33 -6.57
C ASN A 92 -10.27 -0.19 -5.72
N ILE A 93 -10.70 -0.50 -4.49
CA ILE A 93 -11.19 0.50 -3.56
C ILE A 93 -10.13 1.62 -3.43
N GLY A 94 -10.57 2.83 -3.75
CA GLY A 94 -9.71 4.00 -3.89
C GLY A 94 -10.38 5.23 -3.29
N PRO A 95 -9.63 6.32 -3.12
CA PRO A 95 -10.11 7.48 -2.38
C PRO A 95 -11.13 8.31 -3.15
N PHE A 96 -11.31 8.12 -4.46
CA PHE A 96 -12.20 8.95 -5.27
C PHE A 96 -13.54 8.29 -5.51
N ARG A 97 -14.62 9.07 -5.48
CA ARG A 97 -16.01 8.66 -5.67
C ARG A 97 -16.78 9.73 -6.45
N THR A 98 -17.90 9.37 -7.07
CA THR A 98 -18.79 10.33 -7.77
C THR A 98 -19.59 11.22 -6.82
N GLY A 99 -19.71 10.82 -5.56
CA GLY A 99 -20.38 11.59 -4.52
C GLY A 99 -20.04 11.08 -3.12
N LYS A 100 -20.34 11.90 -2.11
CA LYS A 100 -20.09 11.57 -0.69
C LYS A 100 -20.83 10.32 -0.21
N ASP A 101 -22.00 10.04 -0.76
CA ASP A 101 -22.89 8.96 -0.34
C ASP A 101 -22.59 7.63 -1.06
N VAL A 102 -21.63 7.63 -1.99
CA VAL A 102 -21.18 6.39 -2.64
C VAL A 102 -20.37 5.59 -1.64
N VAL A 103 -20.75 4.34 -1.40
CA VAL A 103 -19.99 3.39 -0.59
C VAL A 103 -19.31 2.37 -1.52
N PRO A 104 -17.97 2.33 -1.59
CA PRO A 104 -17.25 1.34 -2.39
C PRO A 104 -17.47 -0.08 -1.89
N GLY A 105 -17.79 -1.00 -2.82
CA GLY A 105 -17.86 -2.43 -2.54
C GLY A 105 -18.86 -3.16 -3.40
N VAL A 106 -18.95 -4.47 -3.21
CA VAL A 106 -20.04 -5.28 -3.74
C VAL A 106 -21.31 -4.93 -2.95
N PRO A 107 -22.36 -4.40 -3.59
CA PRO A 107 -23.61 -4.07 -2.92
C PRO A 107 -24.20 -5.25 -2.15
N THR A 108 -24.82 -4.99 -1.00
CA THR A 108 -25.39 -6.05 -0.12
C THR A 108 -26.72 -6.60 -0.64
N ASP A 109 -27.37 -5.90 -1.57
CA ASP A 109 -28.53 -6.35 -2.32
C ASP A 109 -28.16 -7.19 -3.55
N LEU A 110 -26.87 -7.34 -3.86
CA LEU A 110 -26.35 -8.26 -4.86
C LEU A 110 -25.76 -9.51 -4.16
N PRO A 111 -26.45 -10.66 -4.23
CA PRO A 111 -25.99 -11.86 -3.55
C PRO A 111 -24.66 -12.37 -4.10
N ILE A 112 -23.71 -12.63 -3.19
CA ILE A 112 -22.44 -13.29 -3.52
C ILE A 112 -22.56 -14.81 -3.36
N LEU A 113 -21.53 -15.54 -3.81
CA LEU A 113 -21.48 -17.00 -3.80
C LEU A 113 -21.87 -17.62 -2.44
N SER A 114 -21.39 -17.07 -1.32
CA SER A 114 -21.72 -17.59 0.02
C SER A 114 -23.21 -17.51 0.31
N GLU A 115 -23.83 -16.37 0.05
CA GLU A 115 -25.26 -16.13 0.28
C GLU A 115 -26.13 -16.99 -0.65
N ARG A 116 -25.69 -17.21 -1.90
CA ARG A 116 -26.37 -18.10 -2.86
C ARG A 116 -26.31 -19.56 -2.44
N LEU A 117 -25.17 -20.05 -1.96
CA LEU A 117 -25.07 -21.43 -1.47
C LEU A 117 -25.72 -21.61 -0.11
N LYS A 118 -25.79 -20.56 0.72
CA LYS A 118 -26.51 -20.58 2.00
C LYS A 118 -27.99 -20.88 1.82
N THR A 119 -28.66 -20.36 0.78
CA THR A 119 -30.06 -20.72 0.48
C THR A 119 -30.23 -22.19 0.08
N LEU A 120 -29.14 -22.85 -0.32
CA LEU A 120 -29.08 -24.28 -0.63
C LEU A 120 -28.62 -25.13 0.57
N GLY A 121 -28.49 -24.53 1.76
CA GLY A 121 -28.16 -25.23 3.00
C GLY A 121 -26.66 -25.42 3.26
N TYR A 122 -25.80 -24.60 2.66
CA TYR A 122 -24.36 -24.64 2.91
C TYR A 122 -23.96 -23.77 4.09
N THR A 123 -22.99 -24.24 4.88
CA THR A 123 -22.17 -23.39 5.75
C THR A 123 -20.99 -22.83 4.96
N SER A 124 -20.64 -21.57 5.18
CA SER A 124 -19.63 -20.85 4.39
C SER A 124 -18.48 -20.29 5.24
N GLY A 125 -17.24 -20.52 4.80
CA GLY A 125 -16.02 -20.02 5.42
C GLY A 125 -15.13 -19.29 4.42
N LEU A 126 -14.59 -18.13 4.81
CA LEU A 126 -13.60 -17.36 4.04
C LEU A 126 -12.29 -17.20 4.83
N PHE A 127 -11.17 -17.61 4.22
CA PHE A 127 -9.86 -17.60 4.84
C PHE A 127 -8.84 -16.82 4.01
N GLY A 128 -8.76 -15.50 4.20
CA GLY A 128 -7.76 -14.65 3.54
C GLY A 128 -8.20 -13.22 3.18
N LYS A 129 -7.82 -12.77 1.98
CA LYS A 129 -8.04 -11.43 1.44
C LYS A 129 -9.45 -11.29 0.85
N THR A 130 -10.22 -10.29 1.28
CA THR A 130 -11.55 -10.03 0.71
C THR A 130 -11.49 -8.92 -0.35
N HIS A 131 -11.10 -7.70 0.03
CA HIS A 131 -10.88 -6.54 -0.85
C HIS A 131 -12.11 -6.14 -1.67
N ASP A 132 -13.30 -6.30 -1.08
CA ASP A 132 -14.59 -6.28 -1.76
C ASP A 132 -15.62 -5.30 -1.15
N GLY A 133 -15.31 -4.58 -0.08
CA GLY A 133 -16.12 -3.44 0.37
C GLY A 133 -15.61 -2.72 1.61
N ASP A 134 -15.93 -1.43 1.75
CA ASP A 134 -15.45 -0.60 2.87
C ASP A 134 -16.39 -0.59 4.09
N ALA A 135 -17.69 -0.79 3.87
CA ALA A 135 -18.69 -0.76 4.93
C ALA A 135 -18.77 -2.09 5.69
N GLU A 136 -19.13 -2.02 6.97
CA GLU A 136 -19.15 -3.17 7.87
C GLU A 136 -20.15 -4.27 7.40
N GLU A 137 -21.25 -3.88 6.76
CA GLU A 137 -22.24 -4.77 6.14
C GLU A 137 -21.67 -5.52 4.94
N MET A 138 -20.68 -4.92 4.25
CA MET A 138 -20.03 -5.50 3.07
C MET A 138 -18.86 -6.41 3.44
N MET A 139 -18.36 -6.32 4.68
CA MET A 139 -17.21 -7.11 5.13
C MET A 139 -17.52 -8.61 5.26
N ALA A 140 -16.50 -9.44 5.10
CA ALA A 140 -16.68 -10.90 5.13
C ALA A 140 -17.33 -11.43 6.42
N PHE A 141 -16.99 -10.89 7.61
CA PHE A 141 -17.63 -11.31 8.86
C PHE A 141 -19.13 -10.97 8.97
N SER A 142 -19.70 -10.27 8.00
CA SER A 142 -21.14 -9.99 7.89
C SER A 142 -21.82 -10.81 6.78
N ARG A 143 -21.04 -11.44 5.88
CA ARG A 143 -21.55 -12.14 4.67
C ARG A 143 -21.11 -13.62 4.58
N TRP A 144 -20.34 -14.09 5.55
CA TRP A 144 -19.82 -15.46 5.67
C TRP A 144 -20.03 -15.96 7.09
N ASP A 145 -20.26 -17.26 7.27
CA ASP A 145 -20.51 -17.83 8.59
C ASP A 145 -19.21 -17.92 9.43
N GLU A 146 -18.07 -18.16 8.78
CA GLU A 146 -16.74 -18.06 9.38
C GLU A 146 -15.79 -17.21 8.53
N PHE A 147 -15.00 -16.36 9.19
CA PHE A 147 -13.99 -15.52 8.55
C PHE A 147 -12.68 -15.50 9.34
N TYR A 148 -11.56 -15.72 8.67
CA TYR A 148 -10.25 -15.35 9.19
C TYR A 148 -9.42 -14.71 8.10
N GLY A 149 -8.99 -13.45 8.29
CA GLY A 149 -8.27 -12.74 7.24
C GLY A 149 -8.31 -11.24 7.37
N PHE A 150 -8.27 -10.55 6.23
CA PHE A 150 -8.20 -9.09 6.18
C PHE A 150 -8.89 -8.54 4.92
N ASN A 151 -9.40 -7.32 5.01
CA ASN A 151 -10.17 -6.71 3.93
C ASN A 151 -9.33 -5.81 3.00
N ASN A 152 -8.18 -5.30 3.44
CA ASN A 152 -7.39 -4.39 2.61
C ASN A 152 -6.79 -5.11 1.37
N GLY A 153 -6.35 -4.35 0.38
CA GLY A 153 -5.77 -4.88 -0.86
C GLY A 153 -4.42 -5.59 -0.71
N ALA A 154 -3.78 -5.53 0.46
CA ALA A 154 -2.55 -6.27 0.77
C ALA A 154 -2.35 -6.38 2.29
N SER A 155 -1.66 -7.42 2.75
CA SER A 155 -1.23 -7.61 4.15
C SER A 155 0.27 -7.92 4.20
N ASN A 156 0.93 -7.67 5.34
CA ASN A 156 2.18 -8.37 5.62
C ASN A 156 1.88 -9.84 5.89
N PHE A 157 2.89 -10.69 5.74
CA PHE A 157 2.76 -12.12 6.04
C PHE A 157 3.03 -12.46 7.50
N LEU A 158 3.34 -11.46 8.33
CA LEU A 158 3.10 -11.51 9.76
C LEU A 158 2.04 -10.45 10.05
N GLY A 159 0.84 -10.88 10.44
CA GLY A 159 -0.30 -9.98 10.68
C GLY A 159 0.02 -8.85 11.67
N ASP A 160 0.86 -9.15 12.65
CA ASP A 160 1.32 -8.21 13.68
C ASP A 160 2.32 -7.16 13.17
N MET A 161 2.77 -7.27 11.92
CA MET A 161 3.49 -6.20 11.22
C MET A 161 2.53 -5.26 10.46
N ASN A 162 1.23 -5.56 10.41
CA ASN A 162 0.26 -4.68 9.79
C ASN A 162 0.12 -3.38 10.56
N ARG A 163 -0.25 -2.34 9.82
CA ARG A 163 -0.63 -1.08 10.45
C ARG A 163 -2.09 -1.18 10.91
N PRO A 164 -2.52 -0.43 11.92
CA PRO A 164 -3.82 -0.67 12.58
C PRO A 164 -5.09 -0.46 11.73
N HIS A 165 -4.97 0.10 10.52
CA HIS A 165 -6.08 0.20 9.56
C HIS A 165 -6.21 -1.05 8.68
N ASN A 166 -5.36 -2.05 8.87
CA ASN A 166 -5.40 -3.34 8.18
C ASN A 166 -5.19 -4.50 9.17
N PRO A 167 -6.06 -4.64 10.19
CA PRO A 167 -5.96 -5.73 11.13
C PRO A 167 -6.25 -7.08 10.47
N ILE A 168 -5.78 -8.17 11.10
CA ILE A 168 -6.29 -9.51 10.86
C ILE A 168 -7.49 -9.73 11.78
N PHE A 169 -8.57 -10.22 11.20
CA PHE A 169 -9.82 -10.56 11.86
C PHE A 169 -9.94 -12.07 12.03
N HIS A 170 -10.62 -12.47 13.10
CA HIS A 170 -11.31 -13.75 13.23
C HIS A 170 -12.77 -13.40 13.53
N ASN A 171 -13.66 -13.66 12.58
CA ASN A 171 -15.02 -13.13 12.53
C ASN A 171 -14.99 -11.62 12.80
N ARG A 172 -15.74 -11.14 13.78
CA ARG A 172 -15.81 -9.70 14.14
C ARG A 172 -14.64 -9.24 15.01
N LYS A 173 -13.81 -10.15 15.52
CA LYS A 173 -12.72 -9.86 16.46
C LYS A 173 -11.41 -9.56 15.73
N ILE A 174 -10.76 -8.45 16.07
CA ILE A 174 -9.38 -8.19 15.63
C ILE A 174 -8.44 -9.08 16.46
N VAL A 175 -7.68 -9.94 15.79
CA VAL A 175 -6.74 -10.89 16.42
C VAL A 175 -5.28 -10.51 16.22
N SER A 176 -4.95 -9.64 15.25
CA SER A 176 -3.59 -9.11 15.11
C SER A 176 -3.29 -8.03 16.14
N SER A 177 -2.09 -8.07 16.74
CA SER A 177 -1.59 -7.07 17.67
C SER A 177 -0.23 -6.53 17.22
N PRO A 178 -0.10 -5.23 16.86
CA PRO A 178 1.15 -4.72 16.31
C PRO A 178 2.36 -5.05 17.19
N TYR A 179 3.43 -5.59 16.61
CA TYR A 179 4.67 -5.93 17.33
C TYR A 179 5.21 -4.79 18.18
N SER A 180 5.03 -3.54 17.72
CA SER A 180 5.41 -2.34 18.45
C SER A 180 4.71 -2.20 19.81
N LYS A 181 3.49 -2.71 19.98
CA LYS A 181 2.78 -2.71 21.27
C LYS A 181 3.40 -3.68 22.28
N ARG A 182 4.03 -4.75 21.77
CA ARG A 182 4.71 -5.78 22.56
C ARG A 182 6.22 -5.49 22.74
N GLY A 183 6.69 -4.32 22.31
CA GLY A 183 8.10 -3.93 22.40
C GLY A 183 9.02 -4.66 21.40
N VAL A 184 8.46 -5.41 20.44
CA VAL A 184 9.21 -6.18 19.43
C VAL A 184 9.50 -5.29 18.22
N LYS A 185 10.76 -5.20 17.78
CA LYS A 185 11.13 -4.42 16.60
C LYS A 185 10.91 -5.24 15.34
N HIS A 186 10.52 -4.59 14.25
CA HIS A 186 10.31 -5.24 12.96
C HIS A 186 11.52 -6.04 12.47
N GLY A 187 12.73 -5.50 12.61
CA GLY A 187 13.98 -6.17 12.21
C GLY A 187 14.35 -7.38 13.06
N ASP A 188 13.72 -7.56 14.23
CA ASP A 188 13.93 -8.73 15.09
C ASP A 188 13.14 -9.95 14.56
N VAL A 189 12.04 -9.71 13.83
CA VAL A 189 11.15 -10.74 13.29
C VAL A 189 11.29 -10.93 11.78
N CYS A 190 11.54 -9.86 11.03
CA CYS A 190 11.65 -9.89 9.58
C CYS A 190 12.79 -8.98 9.09
N GLN A 191 13.76 -9.56 8.40
CA GLN A 191 14.93 -8.85 7.85
C GLN A 191 14.90 -8.94 6.32
N ALA A 192 14.75 -7.81 5.64
CA ALA A 192 14.71 -7.74 4.17
C ALA A 192 13.69 -8.70 3.50
N GLY A 193 12.57 -8.97 4.17
CA GLY A 193 11.54 -9.91 3.70
C GLY A 193 11.80 -11.37 4.10
N VAL A 194 12.83 -11.64 4.90
CA VAL A 194 13.08 -12.97 5.45
C VAL A 194 12.59 -12.98 6.90
N ILE A 195 11.60 -13.81 7.17
CA ILE A 195 11.02 -13.98 8.52
C ILE A 195 11.94 -14.92 9.30
N ILE A 196 12.61 -14.36 10.31
CA ILE A 196 13.64 -15.05 11.11
C ILE A 196 13.13 -15.43 12.51
N LYS A 197 12.00 -14.86 12.95
CA LYS A 197 11.27 -15.23 14.18
C LYS A 197 9.77 -15.16 13.92
N ASP A 198 9.01 -15.84 14.76
CA ASP A 198 7.54 -15.90 14.73
C ASP A 198 7.01 -16.49 13.41
N ALA A 199 7.77 -17.40 12.78
CA ALA A 199 7.39 -18.04 11.53
C ALA A 199 6.14 -18.91 11.67
N GLU A 200 5.83 -19.41 12.88
CA GLU A 200 4.59 -20.09 13.23
C GLU A 200 3.34 -19.19 13.11
N ASN A 201 3.54 -17.88 13.00
CA ASN A 201 2.50 -16.87 12.76
C ASN A 201 2.47 -16.40 11.29
N TYR A 202 3.16 -17.10 10.39
CA TYR A 202 3.13 -16.81 8.97
C TYR A 202 1.70 -16.90 8.43
N LEU A 203 1.24 -15.83 7.78
CA LEU A 203 -0.16 -15.67 7.44
C LEU A 203 -0.64 -16.77 6.48
N THR A 204 0.14 -17.12 5.46
CA THR A 204 -0.21 -18.22 4.53
C THR A 204 -0.47 -19.53 5.29
N ASP A 205 0.36 -19.83 6.30
CA ASP A 205 0.17 -21.02 7.14
C ASP A 205 -1.08 -20.95 8.00
N LYS A 206 -1.35 -19.78 8.60
CA LYS A 206 -2.57 -19.54 9.38
C LYS A 206 -3.83 -19.68 8.52
N LEU A 207 -3.82 -19.14 7.29
CA LEU A 207 -4.96 -19.27 6.37
C LEU A 207 -5.24 -20.74 6.03
N GLY A 208 -4.19 -21.51 5.68
CA GLY A 208 -4.34 -22.95 5.40
C GLY A 208 -4.77 -23.76 6.63
N GLN A 209 -4.30 -23.39 7.84
CA GLN A 209 -4.72 -24.01 9.09
C GLN A 209 -6.21 -23.76 9.41
N MET A 210 -6.67 -22.52 9.28
CA MET A 210 -8.07 -22.16 9.53
C MET A 210 -9.00 -22.85 8.54
N ALA A 211 -8.64 -22.87 7.25
CA ALA A 211 -9.41 -23.59 6.24
C ALA A 211 -9.50 -25.10 6.51
N ALA A 212 -8.40 -25.74 6.88
CA ALA A 212 -8.41 -27.15 7.27
C ALA A 212 -9.31 -27.39 8.50
N THR A 213 -9.20 -26.54 9.52
CA THR A 213 -10.03 -26.64 10.74
C THR A 213 -11.52 -26.50 10.44
N PHE A 214 -11.88 -25.57 9.56
CA PHE A 214 -13.25 -25.40 9.09
C PHE A 214 -13.77 -26.65 8.38
N ILE A 215 -12.97 -27.25 7.50
CA ILE A 215 -13.31 -28.51 6.82
C ILE A 215 -13.53 -29.64 7.84
N GLU A 216 -12.63 -29.81 8.81
CA GLU A 216 -12.75 -30.87 9.83
C GLU A 216 -13.99 -30.69 10.72
N THR A 217 -14.32 -29.43 11.05
CA THR A 217 -15.48 -29.07 11.88
C THR A 217 -16.79 -29.29 11.12
N ASN A 218 -16.80 -29.03 9.82
CA ASN A 218 -17.99 -29.09 8.98
C ASN A 218 -18.09 -30.35 8.10
N LYS A 219 -17.22 -31.35 8.29
CA LYS A 219 -17.15 -32.59 7.47
C LYS A 219 -18.47 -33.36 7.31
N ASP A 220 -19.41 -33.18 8.24
CA ASP A 220 -20.68 -33.89 8.30
C ASP A 220 -21.84 -33.12 7.62
N GLN A 221 -21.56 -31.95 7.03
CA GLN A 221 -22.53 -31.11 6.32
C GLN A 221 -21.90 -30.44 5.08
N PRO A 222 -22.69 -30.06 4.05
CA PRO A 222 -22.13 -29.39 2.89
C PRO A 222 -21.58 -28.00 3.24
N PHE A 223 -20.35 -27.72 2.79
CA PHE A 223 -19.70 -26.43 3.04
C PHE A 223 -19.12 -25.78 1.79
N LEU A 224 -19.03 -24.44 1.84
CA LEU A 224 -18.23 -23.61 0.95
C LEU A 224 -16.99 -23.12 1.71
N CYS A 225 -15.79 -23.51 1.27
CA CYS A 225 -14.53 -23.02 1.81
C CYS A 225 -13.80 -22.19 0.75
N TYR A 226 -13.85 -20.86 0.87
CA TYR A 226 -13.12 -19.94 -0.01
C TYR A 226 -11.81 -19.51 0.64
N ILE A 227 -10.69 -19.74 -0.04
CA ILE A 227 -9.33 -19.50 0.48
C ILE A 227 -8.61 -18.50 -0.44
N PRO A 228 -8.95 -17.21 -0.33
CA PRO A 228 -8.25 -16.16 -1.05
C PRO A 228 -6.91 -15.83 -0.39
N PHE A 229 -5.89 -16.65 -0.63
CA PHE A 229 -4.54 -16.35 -0.16
C PHE A 229 -4.10 -14.97 -0.63
N ASN A 230 -3.38 -14.25 0.24
CA ASN A 230 -2.63 -13.07 -0.17
C ASN A 230 -1.24 -13.43 -0.71
N ALA A 231 -0.87 -14.72 -0.66
CA ALA A 231 0.29 -15.24 -1.35
C ALA A 231 0.00 -15.25 -2.86
N ILE A 232 0.89 -14.75 -3.73
CA ILE A 232 2.27 -14.32 -3.47
C ILE A 232 2.47 -12.79 -3.54
N HIS A 233 1.39 -12.02 -3.45
CA HIS A 233 1.39 -10.56 -3.50
C HIS A 233 2.40 -9.92 -2.53
N GLY A 234 2.92 -8.76 -2.91
CA GLY A 234 3.83 -7.98 -2.07
C GLY A 234 3.19 -7.49 -0.75
N PRO A 235 3.98 -7.21 0.30
CA PRO A 235 5.45 -7.29 0.36
C PRO A 235 5.96 -8.74 0.36
N PHE A 236 7.05 -9.01 -0.37
CA PHE A 236 7.64 -10.36 -0.44
C PHE A 236 8.27 -10.74 0.89
N GLN A 237 7.57 -11.57 1.63
CA GLN A 237 7.93 -12.01 2.98
C GLN A 237 7.72 -13.52 3.07
N ALA A 238 8.77 -14.26 3.45
CA ALA A 238 8.71 -15.71 3.61
C ALA A 238 9.56 -16.18 4.80
N PRO A 239 9.21 -17.32 5.43
CA PRO A 239 10.03 -17.96 6.46
C PRO A 239 11.45 -18.23 5.98
N LYS A 240 12.44 -17.97 6.85
CA LYS A 240 13.86 -18.17 6.54
C LYS A 240 14.16 -19.56 5.98
N ALA A 241 13.59 -20.61 6.57
CA ALA A 241 13.81 -21.99 6.15
C ALA A 241 13.46 -22.21 4.67
N LEU A 242 12.35 -21.64 4.19
CA LEU A 242 11.95 -21.74 2.79
C LEU A 242 12.81 -20.86 1.89
N VAL A 243 13.15 -19.63 2.32
CA VAL A 243 14.04 -18.75 1.56
C VAL A 243 15.43 -19.39 1.36
N ASP A 244 15.95 -20.06 2.38
CA ASP A 244 17.26 -20.72 2.34
C ASP A 244 17.29 -21.89 1.33
N LYS A 245 16.18 -22.61 1.13
CA LYS A 245 16.06 -23.69 0.13
C LYS A 245 16.34 -23.18 -1.30
N TYR A 246 15.95 -21.94 -1.57
CA TYR A 246 16.16 -21.28 -2.85
C TYR A 246 17.45 -20.44 -2.89
N ALA A 247 18.42 -20.68 -1.99
CA ALA A 247 19.68 -19.92 -1.95
C ALA A 247 20.48 -19.96 -3.26
N HIS A 248 20.28 -21.00 -4.08
CA HIS A 248 20.86 -21.15 -5.42
C HIS A 248 20.32 -20.14 -6.45
N VAL A 249 19.16 -19.52 -6.19
CA VAL A 249 18.55 -18.51 -7.06
C VAL A 249 19.17 -17.14 -6.76
N GLU A 250 19.88 -16.56 -7.72
CA GLU A 250 20.62 -15.30 -7.55
C GLU A 250 19.70 -14.10 -7.25
N ASP A 251 18.57 -13.98 -7.94
CA ASP A 251 17.63 -12.88 -7.71
C ASP A 251 16.91 -13.05 -6.36
N ALA A 252 17.25 -12.17 -5.41
CA ALA A 252 16.73 -12.23 -4.05
C ALA A 252 15.21 -11.96 -3.94
N LYS A 253 14.59 -11.32 -4.93
CA LYS A 253 13.13 -11.12 -4.97
C LYS A 253 12.46 -12.40 -5.46
N ARG A 254 12.94 -13.01 -6.54
CA ARG A 254 12.49 -14.32 -7.05
C ARG A 254 12.64 -15.39 -5.99
N ARG A 255 13.79 -15.46 -5.31
CA ARG A 255 14.02 -16.39 -4.19
C ARG A 255 12.91 -16.34 -3.14
N LYS A 256 12.51 -15.13 -2.73
CA LYS A 256 11.42 -14.95 -1.77
C LYS A 256 10.07 -15.33 -2.38
N VAL A 257 9.79 -14.96 -3.63
CA VAL A 257 8.56 -15.37 -4.31
C VAL A 257 8.45 -16.89 -4.41
N MET A 258 9.52 -17.59 -4.81
CA MET A 258 9.55 -19.06 -4.87
C MET A 258 9.27 -19.69 -3.50
N ALA A 259 9.85 -19.14 -2.43
CA ALA A 259 9.54 -19.55 -1.06
C ALA A 259 8.06 -19.30 -0.67
N MET A 260 7.46 -18.21 -1.14
CA MET A 260 6.04 -17.91 -0.89
C MET A 260 5.12 -18.84 -1.71
N VAL A 261 5.47 -19.15 -2.97
CA VAL A 261 4.74 -20.10 -3.81
C VAL A 261 4.79 -21.50 -3.19
N GLU A 262 5.96 -21.95 -2.74
CA GLU A 262 6.10 -23.25 -2.06
C GLU A 262 5.29 -23.30 -0.76
N SER A 263 5.31 -22.25 0.07
CA SER A 263 4.47 -22.21 1.28
C SER A 263 2.98 -22.28 0.94
N MET A 264 2.54 -21.56 -0.10
CA MET A 264 1.15 -21.64 -0.56
C MET A 264 0.81 -23.08 -0.99
N ASP A 265 1.65 -23.74 -1.78
CA ASP A 265 1.45 -25.13 -2.18
C ASP A 265 1.37 -26.09 -0.98
N GLN A 266 2.24 -25.93 0.03
CA GLN A 266 2.17 -26.71 1.28
C GLN A 266 0.82 -26.54 2.00
N ASN A 267 0.26 -25.34 1.98
CA ASN A 267 -1.04 -25.05 2.57
C ASN A 267 -2.22 -25.56 1.72
N VAL A 268 -2.08 -25.57 0.39
CA VAL A 268 -3.00 -26.33 -0.48
C VAL A 268 -2.97 -27.81 -0.09
N GLY A 269 -1.78 -28.38 0.11
CA GLY A 269 -1.62 -29.75 0.61
C GLY A 269 -2.30 -30.01 1.95
N ARG A 270 -2.26 -29.04 2.88
CA ARG A 270 -2.97 -29.14 4.16
C ARG A 270 -4.49 -29.22 3.98
N VAL A 271 -5.05 -28.39 3.10
CA VAL A 271 -6.48 -28.37 2.78
C VAL A 271 -6.91 -29.68 2.11
N LEU A 272 -6.18 -30.13 1.08
CA LEU A 272 -6.43 -31.42 0.43
C LEU A 272 -6.27 -32.59 1.40
N GLY A 273 -5.31 -32.51 2.32
CA GLY A 273 -5.09 -33.49 3.38
C GLY A 273 -6.29 -33.60 4.33
N ALA A 274 -6.89 -32.48 4.72
CA ALA A 274 -8.11 -32.46 5.55
C ALA A 274 -9.29 -33.13 4.83
N LEU A 275 -9.52 -32.80 3.56
CA LEU A 275 -10.54 -33.45 2.74
C LEU A 275 -10.31 -34.96 2.64
N LYS A 276 -9.07 -35.38 2.33
CA LYS A 276 -8.69 -36.79 2.21
C LYS A 276 -8.87 -37.55 3.52
N LYS A 277 -8.41 -36.98 4.64
CA LYS A 277 -8.52 -37.57 5.99
C LYS A 277 -9.97 -37.89 6.37
N HIS A 278 -10.91 -37.08 5.90
CA HIS A 278 -12.33 -37.25 6.19
C HIS A 278 -13.13 -37.87 5.03
N GLY A 279 -12.47 -38.43 4.01
CA GLY A 279 -13.14 -39.12 2.90
C GLY A 279 -13.98 -38.21 2.01
N LEU A 280 -13.69 -36.91 1.96
CA LEU A 280 -14.53 -35.90 1.28
C LEU A 280 -14.17 -35.69 -0.20
N MET A 281 -13.05 -36.26 -0.68
CA MET A 281 -12.52 -36.00 -2.03
C MET A 281 -13.48 -36.39 -3.16
N GLU A 282 -14.21 -37.50 -3.02
CA GLU A 282 -15.17 -37.97 -4.02
C GLU A 282 -16.36 -37.02 -4.19
N ASN A 283 -16.70 -36.25 -3.14
CA ASN A 283 -17.85 -35.38 -3.11
C ASN A 283 -17.46 -33.92 -2.79
N THR A 284 -16.37 -33.44 -3.36
CA THR A 284 -15.93 -32.04 -3.24
C THR A 284 -15.51 -31.49 -4.60
N LEU A 285 -16.11 -30.37 -5.02
CA LEU A 285 -15.62 -29.56 -6.13
C LEU A 285 -14.50 -28.65 -5.63
N ILE A 286 -13.29 -28.88 -6.11
CA ILE A 286 -12.09 -28.12 -5.76
C ILE A 286 -11.67 -27.27 -6.96
N VAL A 287 -11.45 -25.99 -6.74
CA VAL A 287 -11.04 -25.02 -7.75
C VAL A 287 -9.75 -24.34 -7.30
N PHE A 288 -8.73 -24.29 -8.15
CA PHE A 288 -7.54 -23.47 -7.92
C PHE A 288 -7.36 -22.45 -9.05
N LEU A 289 -7.14 -21.19 -8.68
CA LEU A 289 -6.89 -20.10 -9.64
C LEU A 289 -6.06 -18.93 -9.06
N SER A 290 -5.67 -17.97 -9.91
CA SER A 290 -5.11 -16.66 -9.51
C SER A 290 -6.13 -15.54 -9.71
N ASP A 291 -6.07 -14.45 -8.93
CA ASP A 291 -6.98 -13.30 -9.10
C ASP A 291 -6.62 -12.39 -10.28
N ASN A 292 -5.37 -12.42 -10.73
CA ASN A 292 -4.88 -11.78 -11.95
C ASN A 292 -3.53 -12.39 -12.35
N GLY A 293 -3.01 -12.00 -13.51
CA GLY A 293 -1.66 -12.37 -13.92
C GLY A 293 -0.58 -11.82 -12.97
N GLY A 294 0.59 -12.46 -12.95
CA GLY A 294 1.66 -12.16 -12.02
C GLY A 294 2.46 -10.90 -12.34
N HIS A 295 3.33 -10.51 -11.41
CA HIS A 295 4.27 -9.39 -11.55
C HIS A 295 5.68 -9.86 -12.00
N GLU A 296 6.69 -8.99 -12.07
CA GLU A 296 7.99 -9.33 -12.69
C GLU A 296 8.75 -10.51 -12.03
N ALA A 297 8.65 -10.68 -10.70
CA ALA A 297 9.26 -11.83 -10.01
C ALA A 297 8.35 -13.06 -9.92
N SER A 298 7.19 -13.02 -10.58
CA SER A 298 6.23 -14.11 -10.71
C SER A 298 5.84 -14.23 -12.19
N PRO A 299 6.75 -14.77 -13.02
CA PRO A 299 6.66 -14.72 -14.48
C PRO A 299 5.36 -15.30 -15.04
N ASN A 300 4.87 -14.66 -16.11
CA ASN A 300 3.71 -15.11 -16.87
C ASN A 300 4.08 -15.91 -18.12
N LYS A 301 5.32 -16.41 -18.22
CA LYS A 301 5.80 -17.08 -19.44
C LYS A 301 4.84 -18.22 -19.84
N PRO A 302 4.56 -18.41 -21.15
CA PRO A 302 5.07 -17.66 -22.31
C PRO A 302 4.29 -16.37 -22.62
N LEU A 303 3.30 -16.00 -21.80
CA LEU A 303 2.37 -14.91 -22.07
C LEU A 303 3.02 -13.53 -21.98
N ARG A 304 2.55 -12.60 -22.82
CA ARG A 304 2.97 -11.19 -22.79
C ARG A 304 2.30 -10.44 -21.66
N GLY A 305 3.03 -9.51 -21.04
CA GLY A 305 2.47 -8.63 -20.03
C GLY A 305 2.42 -9.22 -18.62
N LYS A 306 1.65 -8.55 -17.76
CA LYS A 306 1.63 -8.74 -16.30
C LYS A 306 0.38 -8.12 -15.69
N LYS A 307 0.23 -8.25 -14.37
CA LYS A 307 -0.76 -7.49 -13.57
C LYS A 307 -0.95 -6.05 -14.08
N GLY A 308 -2.21 -5.64 -14.21
CA GLY A 308 -2.61 -4.31 -14.68
C GLY A 308 -2.54 -4.11 -16.20
N THR A 309 -2.33 -5.17 -16.98
CA THR A 309 -2.33 -5.11 -18.45
C THR A 309 -3.37 -6.04 -19.05
N TYR A 310 -3.83 -5.75 -20.27
CA TYR A 310 -4.80 -6.58 -21.01
C TYR A 310 -4.16 -7.55 -22.00
N TRP A 311 -2.83 -7.62 -21.98
CA TRP A 311 -2.12 -8.74 -22.56
C TRP A 311 -2.49 -10.04 -21.84
N GLU A 312 -2.26 -11.19 -22.48
CA GLU A 312 -2.59 -12.51 -21.94
C GLU A 312 -2.01 -12.70 -20.54
N GLY A 313 -0.77 -12.28 -20.29
CA GLY A 313 -0.11 -12.38 -18.98
C GLY A 313 -0.68 -11.47 -17.89
N GLY A 314 -1.69 -10.65 -18.18
CA GLY A 314 -2.47 -9.93 -17.16
C GLY A 314 -3.84 -10.55 -16.85
N LEU A 315 -4.41 -11.31 -17.80
CA LEU A 315 -5.79 -11.81 -17.77
C LEU A 315 -5.88 -13.34 -17.69
N ARG A 316 -4.99 -14.06 -18.38
CA ARG A 316 -4.92 -15.52 -18.41
C ARG A 316 -4.06 -16.01 -17.25
N ILE A 317 -4.58 -16.97 -16.50
CA ILE A 317 -4.10 -17.38 -15.17
C ILE A 317 -3.94 -18.90 -15.08
N PRO A 318 -3.14 -19.42 -14.12
CA PRO A 318 -3.22 -20.82 -13.75
C PRO A 318 -4.64 -21.12 -13.26
N PHE A 319 -5.32 -22.08 -13.87
CA PHE A 319 -6.68 -22.48 -13.49
C PHE A 319 -6.84 -24.00 -13.65
N CYS A 320 -7.20 -24.69 -12.57
CA CYS A 320 -7.58 -26.11 -12.59
C CYS A 320 -8.75 -26.41 -11.66
N MET A 321 -9.45 -27.51 -11.92
CA MET A 321 -10.54 -28.01 -11.11
C MET A 321 -10.40 -29.51 -10.87
N ARG A 322 -10.86 -30.00 -9.72
CA ARG A 322 -10.86 -31.41 -9.36
C ARG A 322 -12.15 -31.79 -8.65
N TRP A 323 -12.69 -32.96 -8.99
CA TRP A 323 -13.80 -33.59 -8.28
C TRP A 323 -13.79 -35.08 -8.58
N ASP A 324 -13.27 -35.89 -7.66
CA ASP A 324 -12.92 -37.30 -7.94
C ASP A 324 -14.13 -38.14 -8.38
N GLY A 325 -15.32 -37.84 -7.88
CA GLY A 325 -16.57 -38.54 -8.25
C GLY A 325 -17.22 -38.07 -9.56
N ARG A 326 -16.72 -37.01 -10.23
CA ARG A 326 -17.39 -36.39 -11.39
C ARG A 326 -16.47 -36.03 -12.55
N ILE A 327 -15.27 -35.50 -12.27
CA ILE A 327 -14.31 -35.03 -13.26
C ILE A 327 -13.27 -36.13 -13.49
N LYS A 328 -13.01 -36.48 -14.76
CA LYS A 328 -11.99 -37.48 -15.09
C LYS A 328 -10.60 -36.90 -14.81
N PRO A 329 -9.66 -37.67 -14.26
CA PRO A 329 -8.30 -37.19 -14.02
C PRO A 329 -7.54 -36.93 -15.33
N GLY A 330 -6.62 -35.96 -15.29
CA GLY A 330 -5.68 -35.65 -16.38
C GLY A 330 -6.27 -34.91 -17.57
N GLN A 331 -7.45 -34.31 -17.44
CA GLN A 331 -8.09 -33.59 -18.53
C GLN A 331 -7.38 -32.28 -18.84
N ILE A 332 -7.24 -31.96 -20.13
CA ILE A 332 -6.79 -30.65 -20.62
C ILE A 332 -7.95 -30.01 -21.39
N TYR A 333 -8.49 -28.93 -20.85
CA TYR A 333 -9.59 -28.17 -21.45
C TYR A 333 -9.04 -26.91 -22.13
N ARG A 334 -9.33 -26.77 -23.44
CA ARG A 334 -8.68 -25.76 -24.30
C ARG A 334 -9.57 -24.57 -24.67
N TYR A 335 -10.89 -24.67 -24.47
CA TYR A 335 -11.77 -23.55 -24.76
C TYR A 335 -11.73 -22.49 -23.66
N PRO A 336 -11.99 -21.22 -23.99
CA PRO A 336 -11.97 -20.14 -23.01
C PRO A 336 -12.98 -20.37 -21.89
N VAL A 337 -12.50 -20.25 -20.65
CA VAL A 337 -13.32 -20.20 -19.44
C VAL A 337 -12.93 -18.95 -18.64
N ILE A 338 -13.82 -18.48 -17.78
CA ILE A 338 -13.58 -17.27 -16.99
C ILE A 338 -13.99 -17.47 -15.53
N SER A 339 -13.36 -16.75 -14.60
CA SER A 339 -13.63 -16.86 -13.17
C SER A 339 -15.10 -16.66 -12.77
N LEU A 340 -15.92 -16.03 -13.63
CA LEU A 340 -17.36 -15.88 -13.44
C LEU A 340 -18.10 -17.22 -13.42
N ASP A 341 -17.56 -18.21 -14.10
CA ASP A 341 -18.17 -19.53 -14.28
C ASP A 341 -18.20 -20.35 -12.98
N ILE A 342 -17.40 -19.96 -11.99
CA ILE A 342 -17.31 -20.65 -10.69
C ILE A 342 -18.65 -20.59 -9.95
N VAL A 343 -19.37 -19.47 -10.01
CA VAL A 343 -20.66 -19.30 -9.33
C VAL A 343 -21.74 -20.23 -9.88
N PRO A 344 -22.08 -20.21 -11.18
CA PRO A 344 -23.08 -21.14 -11.72
C PRO A 344 -22.65 -22.60 -11.59
N ALA A 345 -21.37 -22.93 -11.76
CA ALA A 345 -20.88 -24.31 -11.55
C ALA A 345 -21.06 -24.79 -10.11
N ALA A 346 -20.78 -23.93 -9.11
CA ALA A 346 -20.98 -24.27 -7.70
C ALA A 346 -22.46 -24.42 -7.34
N ILE A 347 -23.34 -23.57 -7.90
CA ILE A 347 -24.79 -23.66 -7.70
C ILE A 347 -25.34 -24.95 -8.32
N ALA A 348 -24.92 -25.29 -9.53
CA ALA A 348 -25.29 -26.53 -10.20
C ALA A 348 -24.76 -27.76 -9.43
N ALA A 349 -23.51 -27.72 -8.96
CA ALA A 349 -22.93 -28.78 -8.12
C ALA A 349 -23.76 -29.00 -6.84
N ALA A 350 -24.24 -27.92 -6.22
CA ALA A 350 -25.09 -27.95 -5.03
C ALA A 350 -26.53 -28.45 -5.30
N GLY A 351 -26.87 -28.78 -6.54
CA GLY A 351 -28.21 -29.18 -6.97
C GLY A 351 -29.19 -28.02 -7.09
N GLY A 352 -28.69 -26.78 -7.13
CA GLY A 352 -29.49 -25.58 -7.35
C GLY A 352 -29.62 -25.23 -8.84
N SER A 353 -30.56 -24.34 -9.15
CA SER A 353 -30.73 -23.73 -10.47
C SER A 353 -30.34 -22.26 -10.43
N VAL A 354 -29.71 -21.77 -11.50
CA VAL A 354 -29.46 -20.33 -11.69
C VAL A 354 -30.78 -19.64 -12.02
N ASP A 355 -31.19 -18.69 -11.18
CA ASP A 355 -32.32 -17.81 -11.48
C ASP A 355 -31.91 -16.84 -12.61
N PRO A 356 -32.65 -16.77 -13.73
CA PRO A 356 -32.39 -15.80 -14.79
C PRO A 356 -32.33 -14.34 -14.29
N ALA A 357 -33.08 -13.99 -13.24
CA ALA A 357 -33.07 -12.65 -12.65
C ALA A 357 -31.73 -12.26 -12.00
N TRP A 358 -30.83 -13.22 -11.77
CA TRP A 358 -29.49 -12.94 -11.27
C TRP A 358 -28.57 -12.34 -12.33
N GLU A 359 -28.94 -12.48 -13.61
CA GLU A 359 -28.18 -11.94 -14.75
C GLU A 359 -26.69 -12.30 -14.67
N LEU A 360 -26.40 -13.58 -14.39
CA LEU A 360 -25.03 -14.10 -14.38
C LEU A 360 -24.45 -14.04 -15.79
N ASP A 361 -23.19 -13.62 -15.90
CA ASP A 361 -22.44 -13.64 -17.16
C ASP A 361 -21.63 -14.94 -17.30
N GLY A 362 -21.34 -15.63 -16.19
CA GLY A 362 -20.71 -16.95 -16.20
C GLY A 362 -21.68 -18.08 -16.57
N VAL A 363 -21.13 -19.23 -16.96
CA VAL A 363 -21.89 -20.45 -17.28
C VAL A 363 -21.45 -21.64 -16.40
N ASP A 364 -22.34 -22.62 -16.20
CA ASP A 364 -21.96 -23.87 -15.52
C ASP A 364 -20.97 -24.67 -16.40
N LEU A 365 -19.73 -24.85 -15.91
CA LEU A 365 -18.68 -25.59 -16.62
C LEU A 365 -18.84 -27.11 -16.55
N LEU A 366 -19.61 -27.65 -15.61
CA LEU A 366 -19.67 -29.10 -15.38
C LEU A 366 -20.11 -29.89 -16.63
N PRO A 367 -21.14 -29.48 -17.38
CA PRO A 367 -21.52 -30.17 -18.62
C PRO A 367 -20.41 -30.15 -19.69
N TYR A 368 -19.61 -29.08 -19.74
CA TYR A 368 -18.53 -28.93 -20.72
C TYR A 368 -17.34 -29.83 -20.39
N ILE A 369 -16.87 -29.82 -19.14
CA ILE A 369 -15.69 -30.60 -18.73
C ILE A 369 -16.00 -32.10 -18.59
N THR A 370 -17.26 -32.47 -18.34
CA THR A 370 -17.69 -33.88 -18.34
C THR A 370 -18.04 -34.41 -19.73
N GLY A 371 -17.95 -33.58 -20.77
CA GLY A 371 -18.16 -33.97 -22.17
C GLY A 371 -19.63 -34.09 -22.60
N GLN A 372 -20.57 -33.59 -21.79
CA GLN A 372 -21.99 -33.53 -22.14
C GLN A 372 -22.29 -32.39 -23.13
N ARG A 373 -21.45 -31.35 -23.13
CA ARG A 373 -21.48 -30.22 -24.08
C ARG A 373 -20.12 -30.07 -24.75
N PRO A 374 -20.02 -30.32 -26.08
CA PRO A 374 -18.76 -30.22 -26.80
C PRO A 374 -18.45 -28.80 -27.31
N ASP A 375 -19.41 -27.87 -27.22
CA ASP A 375 -19.29 -26.47 -27.66
C ASP A 375 -18.44 -25.61 -26.72
N ARG A 376 -18.13 -24.37 -27.14
CA ARG A 376 -17.40 -23.40 -26.29
C ARG A 376 -18.34 -22.89 -25.18
N PRO A 377 -17.88 -22.81 -23.91
CA PRO A 377 -18.67 -22.19 -22.84
C PRO A 377 -18.94 -20.71 -23.13
N HIS A 378 -17.94 -20.05 -23.73
CA HIS A 378 -18.00 -18.65 -24.14
C HIS A 378 -17.51 -18.51 -25.57
N GLU A 379 -18.34 -17.93 -26.43
CA GLU A 379 -17.89 -17.49 -27.75
C GLU A 379 -17.14 -16.16 -27.66
N THR A 380 -17.50 -15.30 -26.71
CA THR A 380 -16.87 -13.98 -26.55
C THR A 380 -16.64 -13.63 -25.09
N LEU A 381 -15.45 -13.11 -24.78
CA LEU A 381 -15.08 -12.53 -23.48
C LEU A 381 -14.71 -11.05 -23.65
N TYR A 382 -15.05 -10.24 -22.65
CA TYR A 382 -14.89 -8.79 -22.68
C TYR A 382 -14.10 -8.26 -21.49
N TRP A 383 -13.36 -7.17 -21.71
CA TRP A 383 -12.65 -6.45 -20.67
C TRP A 383 -12.63 -4.93 -20.93
N VAL A 384 -12.84 -4.15 -19.87
CA VAL A 384 -12.61 -2.69 -19.85
C VAL A 384 -12.17 -2.22 -18.45
N TRP A 385 -11.07 -1.46 -18.38
CA TRP A 385 -10.51 -0.93 -17.13
C TRP A 385 -9.58 0.27 -17.40
N GLY A 386 -9.98 1.43 -16.89
CA GLY A 386 -9.30 2.69 -17.21
C GLY A 386 -9.32 2.95 -18.71
N ALA A 387 -8.15 3.22 -19.30
CA ALA A 387 -8.01 3.41 -20.75
C ALA A 387 -7.82 2.10 -21.53
N ARG A 388 -7.90 0.93 -20.90
CA ARG A 388 -7.62 -0.36 -21.55
C ARG A 388 -8.91 -1.06 -21.92
N LYS A 389 -8.95 -1.62 -23.12
CA LYS A 389 -10.10 -2.36 -23.68
C LYS A 389 -9.60 -3.64 -24.32
N ALA A 390 -10.30 -4.74 -24.13
CA ALA A 390 -10.03 -5.97 -24.84
C ALA A 390 -11.31 -6.78 -25.07
N ILE A 391 -11.31 -7.52 -26.17
CA ILE A 391 -12.34 -8.49 -26.52
C ILE A 391 -11.65 -9.71 -27.10
N ARG A 392 -12.06 -10.91 -26.68
CA ARG A 392 -11.67 -12.17 -27.32
C ARG A 392 -12.93 -12.82 -27.87
N GLN A 393 -12.96 -13.10 -29.17
CA GLN A 393 -14.01 -13.91 -29.79
C GLN A 393 -13.35 -15.11 -30.46
N GLY A 394 -13.77 -16.31 -30.07
CA GLY A 394 -13.06 -17.52 -30.44
C GLY A 394 -11.58 -17.43 -30.04
N ASP A 395 -10.68 -17.45 -31.04
CA ASP A 395 -9.23 -17.36 -30.83
C ASP A 395 -8.66 -15.99 -31.20
N MET A 396 -9.49 -15.08 -31.72
CA MET A 396 -9.08 -13.72 -32.06
C MET A 396 -9.24 -12.79 -30.88
N LYS A 397 -8.21 -11.99 -30.61
CA LYS A 397 -8.22 -11.02 -29.51
C LYS A 397 -7.81 -9.64 -30.01
N ALA A 398 -8.67 -8.65 -29.76
CA ALA A 398 -8.36 -7.25 -29.99
C ALA A 398 -8.04 -6.56 -28.66
N VAL A 399 -6.98 -5.73 -28.63
CA VAL A 399 -6.53 -5.02 -27.43
C VAL A 399 -6.23 -3.55 -27.74
N SER A 400 -6.73 -2.66 -26.90
CA SER A 400 -6.39 -1.23 -26.89
C SER A 400 -5.86 -0.81 -25.52
N ILE A 401 -4.89 0.11 -25.53
CA ILE A 401 -4.27 0.70 -24.32
C ILE A 401 -4.48 2.21 -24.21
N ASP A 402 -5.18 2.82 -25.17
CA ASP A 402 -5.31 4.27 -25.35
C ASP A 402 -6.78 4.73 -25.45
N ASN A 403 -7.64 4.04 -24.70
CA ASN A 403 -9.09 4.25 -24.62
C ASN A 403 -9.83 4.00 -25.94
N GLY A 404 -9.37 3.01 -26.70
CA GLY A 404 -10.00 2.60 -27.96
C GLY A 404 -9.68 3.51 -29.14
N ARG A 405 -8.63 4.34 -29.07
CA ARG A 405 -8.19 5.15 -30.22
C ARG A 405 -7.43 4.30 -31.22
N THR A 406 -6.62 3.36 -30.74
CA THR A 406 -5.93 2.35 -31.54
C THR A 406 -6.15 0.97 -30.95
N TYR A 407 -6.22 -0.03 -31.83
CA TYR A 407 -6.32 -1.44 -31.46
C TYR A 407 -5.26 -2.26 -32.20
N MET A 408 -4.75 -3.26 -31.51
CA MET A 408 -3.98 -4.37 -32.09
C MET A 408 -4.86 -5.61 -32.13
N LEU A 409 -4.61 -6.52 -33.07
CA LEU A 409 -5.36 -7.77 -33.25
C LEU A 409 -4.42 -8.97 -33.26
N PHE A 410 -4.72 -10.01 -32.50
CA PHE A 410 -3.90 -11.22 -32.40
C PHE A 410 -4.75 -12.47 -32.60
N ASP A 411 -4.16 -13.51 -33.19
CA ASP A 411 -4.71 -14.86 -33.25
C ASP A 411 -4.02 -15.73 -32.20
N LEU A 412 -4.71 -15.98 -31.09
CA LEU A 412 -4.14 -16.70 -29.95
C LEU A 412 -3.97 -18.21 -30.20
N SER A 413 -4.55 -18.76 -31.27
CA SER A 413 -4.37 -20.17 -31.63
C SER A 413 -2.95 -20.46 -32.12
N THR A 414 -2.27 -19.44 -32.66
CA THR A 414 -0.92 -19.53 -33.21
C THR A 414 0.06 -18.57 -32.54
N ASP A 415 -0.42 -17.54 -31.85
CA ASP A 415 0.40 -16.51 -31.20
C ASP A 415 -0.11 -16.18 -29.78
N ILE A 416 0.07 -17.13 -28.86
CA ILE A 416 -0.25 -16.96 -27.43
C ILE A 416 0.56 -15.84 -26.75
N GLY A 417 1.69 -15.42 -27.37
CA GLY A 417 2.56 -14.36 -26.87
C GLY A 417 2.18 -12.96 -27.36
N GLU A 418 1.15 -12.83 -28.20
CA GLU A 418 0.70 -11.56 -28.78
C GLU A 418 1.87 -10.77 -29.40
N GLN A 419 2.67 -11.44 -30.23
CA GLN A 419 3.85 -10.88 -30.89
C GLN A 419 3.56 -10.35 -32.31
N ASN A 420 2.58 -10.94 -33.01
CA ASN A 420 2.25 -10.61 -34.40
C ASN A 420 0.92 -9.86 -34.48
N ASP A 421 0.97 -8.55 -34.67
CA ASP A 421 -0.21 -7.70 -34.80
C ASP A 421 -0.81 -7.78 -36.22
N LEU A 422 -2.02 -8.32 -36.31
CA LEU A 422 -2.79 -8.55 -37.53
C LEU A 422 -3.75 -7.39 -37.85
N ALA A 423 -3.74 -6.28 -37.11
CA ALA A 423 -4.70 -5.20 -37.28
C ALA A 423 -4.72 -4.62 -38.70
N ALA A 424 -3.55 -4.48 -39.33
CA ALA A 424 -3.42 -3.99 -40.71
C ALA A 424 -3.83 -5.04 -41.76
N GLU A 425 -3.65 -6.32 -41.45
CA GLU A 425 -3.94 -7.44 -42.35
C GLU A 425 -5.42 -7.86 -42.31
N LYS A 426 -6.09 -7.68 -41.17
CA LYS A 426 -7.50 -8.07 -40.95
C LYS A 426 -8.36 -6.91 -40.39
N PRO A 427 -8.44 -5.77 -41.09
CA PRO A 427 -9.11 -4.57 -40.59
C PRO A 427 -10.62 -4.75 -40.38
N GLU A 428 -11.31 -5.52 -41.24
CA GLU A 428 -12.75 -5.78 -41.11
C GLU A 428 -13.08 -6.61 -39.87
N GLN A 429 -12.27 -7.64 -39.59
CA GLN A 429 -12.42 -8.47 -38.40
C GLN A 429 -12.16 -7.66 -37.13
N LEU A 430 -11.11 -6.81 -37.14
CA LEU A 430 -10.86 -5.89 -36.04
C LEU A 430 -12.05 -4.95 -35.81
N GLN A 431 -12.58 -4.34 -36.86
CA GLN A 431 -13.70 -3.41 -36.76
C GLN A 431 -14.96 -4.08 -36.20
N ALA A 432 -15.24 -5.34 -36.60
CA ALA A 432 -16.35 -6.12 -36.07
C ALA A 432 -16.21 -6.35 -34.56
N LEU A 433 -15.03 -6.76 -34.09
CA LEU A 433 -14.74 -6.96 -32.67
C LEU A 433 -14.85 -5.66 -31.87
N VAL A 434 -14.31 -4.55 -32.39
CA VAL A 434 -14.41 -3.23 -31.75
C VAL A 434 -15.86 -2.79 -31.62
N LYS A 435 -16.68 -2.97 -32.66
CA LYS A 435 -18.11 -2.66 -32.63
C LYS A 435 -18.84 -3.51 -31.59
N GLN A 436 -18.55 -4.80 -31.52
CA GLN A 436 -19.16 -5.71 -30.55
C GLN A 436 -18.77 -5.34 -29.10
N HIS A 437 -17.50 -4.96 -28.88
CA HIS A 437 -17.03 -4.48 -27.57
C HIS A 437 -17.74 -3.19 -27.15
N GLN A 438 -17.86 -2.22 -28.06
CA GLN A 438 -18.58 -0.97 -27.83
C GLN A 438 -20.06 -1.20 -27.50
N GLU A 439 -20.71 -2.19 -28.12
CA GLU A 439 -22.09 -2.54 -27.81
C GLU A 439 -22.23 -3.11 -26.39
N TRP A 440 -21.33 -4.01 -25.99
CA TRP A 440 -21.29 -4.53 -24.63
C TRP A 440 -21.06 -3.42 -23.58
N GLU A 441 -20.18 -2.46 -23.86
CA GLU A 441 -19.90 -1.34 -22.95
C GLU A 441 -21.12 -0.47 -22.65
N LYS A 442 -22.08 -0.35 -23.57
CA LYS A 442 -23.31 0.44 -23.35
C LYS A 442 -24.17 -0.12 -22.22
N GLY A 443 -24.06 -1.42 -21.93
CA GLY A 443 -24.79 -2.10 -20.87
C GLY A 443 -24.13 -2.00 -19.48
N LEU A 444 -23.02 -1.28 -19.34
CA LEU A 444 -22.27 -1.19 -18.08
C LEU A 444 -22.74 -0.02 -17.21
N THR A 445 -22.77 -0.23 -15.90
CA THR A 445 -23.03 0.85 -14.94
C THR A 445 -21.79 1.74 -14.85
N PRO A 446 -21.91 3.09 -14.91
CA PRO A 446 -20.77 3.99 -14.80
C PRO A 446 -19.91 3.79 -13.54
N GLN A 447 -18.62 4.11 -13.63
CA GLN A 447 -17.71 4.05 -12.49
C GLN A 447 -18.16 4.98 -11.36
N LYS A 448 -18.36 4.42 -10.17
CA LYS A 448 -18.79 5.18 -8.97
C LYS A 448 -17.64 5.50 -8.02
N TRP A 449 -16.58 4.70 -7.98
CA TRP A 449 -15.39 4.90 -7.14
C TRP A 449 -14.11 4.37 -7.81
N GLY A 450 -12.95 4.72 -7.23
CA GLY A 450 -11.66 4.15 -7.61
C GLY A 450 -10.50 5.10 -7.38
N TRP A 451 -9.46 4.92 -8.18
CA TRP A 451 -8.25 5.76 -8.14
C TRP A 451 -8.29 6.93 -9.13
N ASN A 452 -9.38 7.06 -9.89
CA ASN A 452 -9.58 8.12 -10.87
C ASN A 452 -10.04 9.43 -10.19
N LYS A 453 -9.16 10.44 -10.19
CA LYS A 453 -9.45 11.80 -9.68
C LYS A 453 -10.68 12.45 -10.33
N ALA A 454 -10.99 12.10 -11.58
CA ALA A 454 -12.09 12.71 -12.35
C ALA A 454 -13.48 12.40 -11.78
N LEU A 455 -13.61 11.46 -10.83
CA LEU A 455 -14.87 11.18 -10.15
C LEU A 455 -15.31 12.34 -9.21
N GLY A 456 -14.40 13.23 -8.81
CA GLY A 456 -14.74 14.51 -8.17
C GLY A 456 -14.71 14.51 -6.64
N TYR A 457 -15.38 13.57 -5.96
CA TYR A 457 -15.35 13.50 -4.49
C TYR A 457 -14.16 12.67 -4.01
N ARG A 458 -13.34 13.20 -3.09
CA ARG A 458 -12.28 12.44 -2.42
C ARG A 458 -12.68 12.12 -0.99
N ASP A 459 -12.89 10.84 -0.68
CA ASP A 459 -13.21 10.37 0.66
C ASP A 459 -12.10 10.74 1.67
N PRO A 460 -12.40 11.63 2.64
CA PRO A 460 -11.43 12.04 3.66
C PRO A 460 -11.16 10.94 4.70
N GLY A 461 -11.99 9.90 4.74
CA GLY A 461 -11.86 8.70 5.57
C GLY A 461 -10.93 7.64 4.98
N PHE A 462 -10.66 7.69 3.67
CA PHE A 462 -9.92 6.63 2.98
C PHE A 462 -8.54 6.38 3.60
N GLY A 463 -8.25 5.11 3.93
CA GLY A 463 -6.99 4.67 4.53
C GLY A 463 -6.80 5.03 6.02
N LYS A 464 -7.82 5.61 6.68
CA LYS A 464 -7.86 5.74 8.14
C LYS A 464 -8.38 4.43 8.75
N PRO A 465 -7.95 4.09 9.99
CA PRO A 465 -8.59 3.03 10.74
C PRO A 465 -10.08 3.33 10.87
N GLN A 466 -10.93 2.42 10.40
CA GLN A 466 -12.36 2.50 10.61
C GLN A 466 -12.67 2.13 12.06
N PRO A 467 -13.61 2.82 12.73
CA PRO A 467 -14.18 2.34 13.97
C PRO A 467 -15.11 1.18 13.64
N TYR A 468 -14.56 -0.03 13.55
CA TYR A 468 -15.39 -1.25 13.55
C TYR A 468 -16.17 -1.28 14.86
N HIS A 469 -17.47 -1.63 14.82
CA HIS A 469 -18.36 -1.75 16.00
C HIS A 469 -18.84 -0.41 16.62
N GLY A 470 -19.20 0.59 15.80
CA GLY A 470 -19.75 1.86 16.28
C GLY A 470 -21.08 1.74 17.08
N ALA A 471 -21.48 2.82 17.77
CA ALA A 471 -22.65 2.85 18.68
C ALA A 471 -23.99 2.44 18.04
N ALA A 472 -24.15 2.63 16.72
CA ALA A 472 -25.34 2.20 15.98
C ALA A 472 -25.48 0.66 15.90
N TYR A 473 -24.38 -0.09 15.99
CA TYR A 473 -24.35 -1.56 15.91
C TYR A 473 -24.56 -2.25 17.26
N ALA A 474 -24.17 -1.61 18.37
CA ALA A 474 -24.42 -2.14 19.71
C ALA A 474 -25.92 -2.30 20.04
N ALA A 475 -26.81 -1.68 19.25
CA ALA A 475 -28.26 -1.77 19.39
C ALA A 475 -28.89 -2.97 18.65
N ALA A 476 -28.18 -3.62 17.72
CA ALA A 476 -28.66 -4.82 17.05
C ALA A 476 -28.28 -6.05 17.88
N LYS A 477 -29.27 -6.74 18.46
CA LYS A 477 -29.03 -7.94 19.28
C LYS A 477 -28.30 -9.01 18.45
N PRO A 478 -27.13 -9.51 18.88
CA PRO A 478 -26.53 -10.69 18.28
C PRO A 478 -27.37 -11.95 18.61
N PRO A 479 -27.34 -12.99 17.77
CA PRO A 479 -27.81 -14.32 18.17
C PRO A 479 -27.02 -14.77 19.42
N LYS A 480 -27.70 -15.43 20.36
CA LYS A 480 -27.11 -15.86 21.63
C LYS A 480 -25.85 -16.71 21.40
N GLU A 481 -24.68 -16.17 21.74
CA GLU A 481 -23.46 -16.93 21.98
C GLU A 481 -23.49 -17.48 23.42
N SER A 482 -23.16 -18.76 23.56
CA SER A 482 -23.01 -19.43 24.85
C SER A 482 -21.76 -18.94 25.57
N ASP A 483 -22.01 -18.34 26.72
CA ASP A 483 -21.22 -18.20 27.94
C ASP A 483 -19.86 -18.94 27.98
N GLY A 484 -18.81 -18.21 27.58
CA GLY A 484 -17.42 -18.48 27.93
C GLY A 484 -16.76 -17.19 28.42
N THR A 485 -16.39 -17.17 29.70
CA THR A 485 -15.96 -16.01 30.49
C THR A 485 -14.77 -15.24 29.91
N ALA A 486 -14.91 -13.91 29.95
CA ALA A 486 -13.89 -12.93 29.61
C ALA A 486 -12.94 -12.66 30.79
N ASP A 487 -11.65 -12.50 30.50
CA ASP A 487 -10.75 -11.65 31.30
C ASP A 487 -9.82 -10.81 30.40
N GLU A 488 -9.93 -9.50 30.64
CA GLU A 488 -8.93 -8.41 30.55
C GLU A 488 -8.33 -7.93 29.20
N VAL A 489 -9.16 -7.13 28.53
CA VAL A 489 -8.96 -5.79 27.93
C VAL A 489 -7.59 -5.10 28.12
N THR A 490 -7.02 -4.57 27.03
CA THR A 490 -6.59 -3.15 26.80
C THR A 490 -5.49 -3.10 25.73
N SER A 491 -5.34 -2.16 24.80
CA SER A 491 -6.07 -1.02 24.26
C SER A 491 -5.20 -0.48 23.09
N LEU A 492 -5.80 0.22 22.11
CA LEU A 492 -5.30 1.43 21.41
C LEU A 492 -3.83 1.47 20.87
N ASN A 493 -3.45 2.01 19.72
CA ASN A 493 -4.09 2.58 18.54
C ASN A 493 -2.94 2.90 17.53
N VAL A 494 -3.19 2.69 16.23
CA VAL A 494 -2.90 3.61 15.08
C VAL A 494 -1.40 3.95 14.74
N LYS A 495 -0.84 3.79 13.50
CA LYS A 495 -1.13 4.62 12.30
C LYS A 495 -0.40 4.21 10.98
N SER A 496 -1.18 4.26 9.88
CA SER A 496 -0.92 4.75 8.48
C SER A 496 0.22 4.20 7.60
N LYS A 497 -0.03 3.59 6.41
CA LYS A 497 0.88 2.95 5.38
C LYS A 497 0.65 3.56 4.00
N LEU A 498 1.69 4.07 3.30
CA LEU A 498 1.69 4.28 1.82
C LEU A 498 3.12 4.18 1.22
N PRO A 499 3.31 3.75 -0.05
CA PRO A 499 4.50 2.95 -0.43
C PRO A 499 5.12 3.27 -1.81
N PHE A 500 6.32 3.87 -1.97
CA PHE A 500 7.24 4.12 -3.16
C PHE A 500 7.18 3.26 -4.50
N VAL A 501 7.63 3.81 -5.66
CA VAL A 501 7.57 3.33 -7.09
C VAL A 501 8.97 3.11 -7.66
N ASN A 502 9.23 2.00 -8.36
CA ASN A 502 10.54 1.61 -8.91
C ASN A 502 10.80 2.15 -10.35
N ARG A 503 11.92 2.87 -10.58
CA ARG A 503 12.38 3.48 -11.86
C ARG A 503 13.52 2.71 -12.58
N THR A 504 13.50 1.37 -12.62
CA THR A 504 14.61 0.57 -13.20
C THR A 504 14.63 0.43 -14.74
N LYS A 505 13.93 1.29 -15.50
CA LYS A 505 13.97 1.31 -16.99
C LYS A 505 14.86 2.40 -17.61
N PHE A 506 15.75 3.05 -16.86
CA PHE A 506 16.51 4.22 -17.34
C PHE A 506 17.99 4.02 -17.66
N LEU A 507 18.51 2.78 -17.68
CA LEU A 507 19.96 2.54 -17.87
C LEU A 507 20.41 2.12 -19.28
N ASP A 508 19.51 2.06 -20.25
CA ASP A 508 19.91 1.91 -21.66
C ASP A 508 19.53 3.17 -22.44
N LYS A 509 20.44 4.16 -22.39
CA LYS A 509 20.72 5.17 -23.42
C LYS A 509 21.76 6.14 -22.87
N GLY A 510 22.86 6.31 -23.58
CA GLY A 510 23.95 7.25 -23.29
C GLY A 510 23.57 8.74 -23.39
N THR A 511 22.32 9.10 -23.07
CA THR A 511 21.80 10.47 -23.02
C THR A 511 20.61 10.47 -22.07
N ILE A 512 20.77 11.02 -20.85
CA ILE A 512 19.62 11.48 -20.07
C ILE A 512 19.00 12.61 -20.90
N ALA A 513 17.92 12.31 -21.62
CA ALA A 513 17.07 13.36 -22.16
C ALA A 513 16.52 14.14 -20.95
N TYR A 514 16.74 15.46 -20.93
CA TYR A 514 16.18 16.36 -19.92
C TYR A 514 14.67 16.11 -19.81
N ARG A 515 14.22 15.58 -18.68
CA ARG A 515 12.78 15.50 -18.40
C ARG A 515 12.40 16.83 -17.75
N ILE A 516 11.65 17.65 -18.49
CA ILE A 516 11.05 18.85 -17.92
C ILE A 516 10.17 18.41 -16.73
N PRO A 517 10.34 18.99 -15.53
CA PRO A 517 9.50 18.66 -14.39
C PRO A 517 8.03 18.83 -14.76
N GLU A 518 7.21 17.81 -14.48
CA GLU A 518 5.80 17.86 -14.85
C GLU A 518 5.08 18.94 -14.03
N LYS A 519 4.41 19.89 -14.70
CA LYS A 519 3.47 20.78 -14.03
C LYS A 519 2.29 19.94 -13.56
N ARG A 520 2.09 19.81 -12.25
CA ARG A 520 0.86 19.23 -11.73
C ARG A 520 -0.19 20.33 -11.68
N SER A 521 -1.41 20.01 -12.12
CA SER A 521 -2.50 20.98 -12.17
C SER A 521 -2.95 21.49 -10.80
N ASP A 522 -2.44 20.90 -9.70
CA ASP A 522 -2.96 21.09 -8.34
C ASP A 522 -1.92 21.44 -7.25
N ASP A 523 -0.60 21.56 -7.55
CA ASP A 523 0.42 21.80 -6.52
C ASP A 523 1.02 23.22 -6.47
N GLY A 524 0.64 24.10 -7.39
CA GLY A 524 1.01 25.53 -7.37
C GLY A 524 2.49 25.83 -7.62
N LEU A 525 3.30 24.86 -8.05
CA LEU A 525 4.69 25.08 -8.46
C LEU A 525 4.75 25.44 -9.94
N ASP A 526 5.42 26.55 -10.25
CA ASP A 526 5.81 26.85 -11.62
C ASP A 526 6.99 25.98 -12.02
N VAL A 527 6.93 25.44 -13.24
CA VAL A 527 8.00 24.63 -13.83
C VAL A 527 8.59 25.36 -15.03
N ALA A 528 9.88 25.19 -15.28
CA ALA A 528 10.56 25.74 -16.47
C ALA A 528 11.54 24.71 -17.04
N ASP A 529 11.91 24.90 -18.31
CA ASP A 529 12.92 24.06 -18.94
C ASP A 529 14.30 24.37 -18.35
N ALA A 530 14.97 23.34 -17.84
CA ALA A 530 16.29 23.44 -17.25
C ALA A 530 17.33 24.05 -18.21
N ARG A 531 17.16 23.84 -19.53
CA ARG A 531 18.07 24.33 -20.58
C ARG A 531 18.08 25.85 -20.71
N GLU A 532 17.02 26.53 -20.27
CA GLU A 532 16.94 28.00 -20.25
C GLU A 532 17.87 28.62 -19.19
N HIS A 533 18.40 27.81 -18.26
CA HIS A 533 19.16 28.26 -17.10
C HIS A 533 20.67 27.95 -17.16
N GLY A 534 21.19 27.55 -18.32
CA GLY A 534 22.63 27.42 -18.58
C GLY A 534 23.12 25.98 -18.78
N ASP A 535 24.43 25.78 -18.55
CA ASP A 535 25.06 24.46 -18.73
C ASP A 535 24.88 23.62 -17.45
N LEU A 536 24.12 22.55 -17.56
CA LEU A 536 23.79 21.64 -16.44
C LEU A 536 24.62 20.36 -16.45
N THR A 537 25.69 20.28 -17.25
CA THR A 537 26.50 19.06 -17.41
C THR A 537 27.02 18.53 -16.07
N ALA A 538 27.49 19.41 -15.19
CA ALA A 538 27.99 19.02 -13.86
C ALA A 538 26.87 18.42 -12.98
N ILE A 539 25.66 18.99 -13.04
CA ILE A 539 24.50 18.49 -12.30
C ILE A 539 24.03 17.14 -12.86
N LEU A 540 24.00 16.97 -14.18
CA LEU A 540 23.66 15.68 -14.79
C LEU A 540 24.67 14.59 -14.42
N LYS A 541 25.97 14.91 -14.40
CA LYS A 541 27.01 13.98 -13.92
C LYS A 541 26.78 13.61 -12.46
N LEU A 542 26.38 14.56 -11.62
CA LEU A 542 26.00 14.29 -10.23
C LEU A 542 24.80 13.35 -10.13
N LEU A 543 23.73 13.57 -10.90
CA LEU A 543 22.55 12.68 -10.87
C LEU A 543 22.92 11.25 -11.29
N ASN A 544 23.69 11.10 -12.36
CA ASN A 544 24.20 9.80 -12.80
C ASN A 544 25.07 9.11 -11.74
N ALA A 545 26.00 9.86 -11.14
CA ALA A 545 26.84 9.35 -10.07
C ALA A 545 26.02 8.97 -8.83
N THR A 546 24.97 9.74 -8.53
CA THR A 546 24.06 9.47 -7.40
C THR A 546 23.23 8.23 -7.65
N GLU A 547 22.66 8.05 -8.83
CA GLU A 547 21.92 6.84 -9.20
C GLU A 547 22.84 5.61 -9.16
N LYS A 548 24.06 5.71 -9.69
CA LYS A 548 25.06 4.64 -9.61
C LYS A 548 25.41 4.30 -8.16
N LYS A 549 25.70 5.31 -7.32
CA LYS A 549 25.99 5.10 -5.88
C LYS A 549 24.79 4.52 -5.12
N ASN A 550 23.57 4.92 -5.47
CA ASN A 550 22.34 4.33 -4.92
C ASN A 550 22.19 2.86 -5.31
N GLN A 551 22.52 2.52 -6.56
CA GLN A 551 22.52 1.13 -7.03
C GLN A 551 23.61 0.31 -6.33
N ASP A 552 24.84 0.82 -6.26
CA ASP A 552 25.96 0.19 -5.55
C ASP A 552 25.62 -0.06 -4.07
N PHE A 553 25.02 0.92 -3.39
CA PHE A 553 24.49 0.76 -2.03
C PHE A 553 23.44 -0.36 -1.93
N ARG A 554 22.50 -0.42 -2.88
CA ARG A 554 21.41 -1.42 -2.89
C ARG A 554 21.89 -2.84 -3.13
N VAL A 555 22.98 -3.00 -3.88
CA VAL A 555 23.60 -4.31 -4.15
C VAL A 555 24.76 -4.63 -3.22
N GLY A 556 25.03 -3.77 -2.21
CA GLY A 556 26.06 -3.97 -1.20
C GLY A 556 27.50 -3.78 -1.68
N LYS A 557 27.73 -3.21 -2.86
CA LYS A 557 29.07 -2.91 -3.39
C LYS A 557 29.66 -1.65 -2.74
N GLY A 558 30.94 -1.70 -2.36
CA GLY A 558 31.71 -0.52 -1.95
C GLY A 558 31.46 0.04 -0.54
N VAL A 559 30.59 -0.57 0.28
CA VAL A 559 30.28 -0.08 1.64
C VAL A 559 31.44 -0.40 2.61
N LYS A 560 32.49 0.42 2.58
CA LYS A 560 33.53 0.41 3.61
C LYS A 560 32.97 1.05 4.88
N ARG A 561 32.62 0.21 5.87
CA ARG A 561 32.30 0.66 7.23
C ARG A 561 33.56 1.21 7.91
N LYS A 562 33.87 2.50 7.74
CA LYS A 562 34.84 3.21 8.58
C LYS A 562 34.14 4.33 9.37
N GLY A 563 34.32 4.31 10.69
CA GLY A 563 34.07 5.45 11.59
C GLY A 563 32.80 5.40 12.44
N LYS A 564 32.96 5.68 13.74
CA LYS A 564 31.89 5.81 14.74
C LYS A 564 31.36 7.25 14.77
N ASN A 565 30.25 7.52 14.08
CA ASN A 565 29.34 8.62 14.44
C ASN A 565 28.02 8.00 14.95
N ARG A 566 27.24 8.73 15.77
CA ARG A 566 25.95 8.34 16.39
C ARG A 566 24.87 7.86 15.38
N PHE A 567 25.13 7.96 14.07
CA PHE A 567 24.27 7.48 12.98
C PHE A 567 24.94 6.44 12.05
N GLY A 568 26.11 5.91 12.41
CA GLY A 568 26.86 4.96 11.58
C GLY A 568 27.84 5.62 10.60
N PRO A 569 28.55 4.83 9.76
CA PRO A 569 29.51 5.34 8.78
C PRO A 569 28.82 6.19 7.71
N GLU A 570 29.54 7.15 7.14
CA GLU A 570 29.07 7.95 6.00
C GLU A 570 28.82 7.01 4.80
N ILE A 571 27.58 6.96 4.33
CA ILE A 571 27.18 6.06 3.25
C ILE A 571 27.30 6.81 1.93
N GLU A 572 28.16 6.32 1.04
CA GLU A 572 28.19 6.75 -0.37
C GLU A 572 26.98 6.14 -1.09
N GLY A 573 25.92 6.94 -1.24
CA GLY A 573 24.60 6.49 -1.73
C GLY A 573 23.49 6.77 -0.72
N CYS A 574 22.24 6.49 -1.08
CA CYS A 574 20.99 6.72 -0.33
C CYS A 574 20.28 8.06 -0.51
N ILE A 575 20.45 8.78 -1.62
CA ILE A 575 19.64 9.98 -1.91
C ILE A 575 18.36 9.54 -2.62
N ASP A 576 17.20 9.88 -2.08
CA ASP A 576 15.88 9.54 -2.64
C ASP A 576 15.43 10.54 -3.69
N SER A 577 15.70 11.85 -3.51
CA SER A 577 15.32 12.86 -4.49
C SER A 577 16.25 14.06 -4.51
N VAL A 578 16.38 14.69 -5.68
CA VAL A 578 17.04 15.98 -5.89
C VAL A 578 16.10 16.88 -6.68
N LEU A 579 15.69 18.01 -6.09
CA LEU A 579 14.92 19.05 -6.78
C LEU A 579 15.71 20.35 -6.76
N ILE A 580 15.66 21.11 -7.85
CA ILE A 580 16.29 22.42 -7.98
C ILE A 580 15.28 23.39 -8.57
N ALA A 581 15.09 24.52 -7.89
CA ALA A 581 14.38 25.67 -8.42
C ALA A 581 15.33 26.84 -8.64
N LYS A 582 15.17 27.52 -9.78
CA LYS A 582 15.90 28.71 -10.18
C LYS A 582 14.92 29.71 -10.78
N GLY A 583 15.07 31.00 -10.49
CA GLY A 583 14.12 31.98 -11.02
C GLY A 583 12.73 31.80 -10.41
N GLY A 584 12.66 31.18 -9.23
CA GLY A 584 11.39 30.84 -8.60
C GLY A 584 10.60 29.68 -9.22
N ARG A 585 11.16 28.98 -10.22
CA ARG A 585 10.52 27.87 -10.94
C ARG A 585 11.30 26.58 -10.71
N LEU A 586 10.60 25.46 -10.58
CA LEU A 586 11.17 24.12 -10.54
C LEU A 586 11.74 23.78 -11.92
N ILE A 587 13.06 23.66 -12.02
CA ILE A 587 13.76 23.42 -13.28
C ILE A 587 14.32 22.00 -13.39
N LEU A 588 14.53 21.35 -12.24
CA LEU A 588 15.02 19.97 -12.19
C LEU A 588 14.33 19.22 -11.07
N GLU A 589 13.86 18.02 -11.39
CA GLU A 589 13.24 17.12 -10.45
C GLU A 589 13.63 15.68 -10.78
N GLU A 590 14.45 15.10 -9.92
CA GLU A 590 14.84 13.70 -10.04
C GLU A 590 14.46 12.95 -8.75
N TYR A 591 13.86 11.78 -8.94
CA TYR A 591 13.59 10.83 -7.88
C TYR A 591 14.35 9.57 -8.24
N PHE A 592 15.27 9.20 -7.36
CA PHE A 592 16.04 8.00 -7.57
C PHE A 592 15.25 6.80 -7.09
N ALA A 593 15.59 5.64 -7.64
CA ALA A 593 15.38 4.42 -6.91
C ALA A 593 13.87 4.09 -6.75
N ASP A 594 13.34 3.94 -5.52
CA ASP A 594 11.91 3.74 -5.28
C ASP A 594 11.16 5.08 -5.00
N ALA A 595 11.87 6.22 -4.97
CA ALA A 595 11.30 7.49 -4.58
C ALA A 595 10.24 8.06 -5.51
N ARG A 596 9.32 8.86 -4.94
CA ARG A 596 8.20 9.46 -5.66
C ARG A 596 7.91 10.87 -5.23
N VAL A 597 7.39 11.62 -6.19
CA VAL A 597 6.81 12.95 -6.02
C VAL A 597 5.73 13.04 -4.94
N ASP A 598 4.94 11.99 -4.70
CA ASP A 598 3.81 12.00 -3.76
C ASP A 598 4.08 11.27 -2.42
N ARG A 599 5.25 10.65 -2.22
CA ARG A 599 5.60 10.02 -0.94
C ARG A 599 6.28 11.05 -0.03
N PRO A 600 5.71 11.35 1.15
CA PRO A 600 6.38 12.16 2.15
C PRO A 600 7.63 11.47 2.70
N HIS A 601 8.65 12.28 3.01
CA HIS A 601 9.85 11.87 3.74
C HIS A 601 9.77 12.35 5.17
N TYR A 602 10.30 11.56 6.11
CA TYR A 602 10.38 11.99 7.50
C TYR A 602 11.45 13.09 7.63
N GLN A 603 11.04 14.28 8.04
CA GLN A 603 11.82 15.51 7.91
C GLN A 603 12.80 15.74 9.06
N MET A 604 12.70 14.91 10.10
CA MET A 604 13.58 14.97 11.28
C MET A 604 13.63 16.42 11.80
N SER A 605 14.82 16.97 12.00
CA SER A 605 15.01 18.30 12.60
C SER A 605 14.46 19.50 11.81
N ILE A 606 14.05 19.34 10.55
CA ILE A 606 13.36 20.41 9.79
C ILE A 606 12.03 20.81 10.47
N THR A 607 11.44 19.91 11.26
CA THR A 607 10.24 20.21 12.07
C THR A 607 10.42 21.42 12.98
N LYS A 608 11.64 21.66 13.50
CA LYS A 608 11.91 22.80 14.37
C LYS A 608 11.83 24.12 13.59
N SER A 609 12.37 24.15 12.38
CA SER A 609 12.30 25.33 11.51
C SER A 609 10.85 25.67 11.16
N VAL A 610 10.00 24.65 10.99
CA VAL A 610 8.54 24.83 10.83
C VAL A 610 7.88 25.36 12.11
N LEU A 611 8.31 24.93 13.30
CA LEU A 611 7.83 25.52 14.54
C LEU A 611 8.19 27.01 14.65
N ALA A 612 9.38 27.43 14.19
CA ALA A 612 9.72 28.85 14.15
C ALA A 612 8.76 29.66 13.24
N TYR A 613 8.24 29.06 12.16
CA TYR A 613 7.19 29.69 11.35
C TYR A 613 5.87 29.80 12.08
N ALA A 614 5.47 28.76 12.81
CA ALA A 614 4.26 28.81 13.62
C ALA A 614 4.33 29.90 14.70
N ILE A 615 5.46 30.02 15.41
CA ILE A 615 5.67 31.06 16.43
C ILE A 615 5.59 32.45 15.81
N GLY A 616 6.25 32.67 14.67
CA GLY A 616 6.15 33.96 13.96
C GLY A 616 4.73 34.31 13.55
N LYS A 617 3.99 33.34 13.02
CA LYS A 617 2.60 33.54 12.64
C LYS A 617 1.70 33.74 13.86
N ALA A 618 2.00 33.12 15.00
CA ALA A 618 1.29 33.37 16.26
C ALA A 618 1.56 34.79 16.79
N ILE A 619 2.78 35.31 16.62
CA ILE A 619 3.11 36.71 16.92
C ILE A 619 2.33 37.65 15.99
N GLU A 620 2.33 37.37 14.69
CA GLU A 620 1.59 38.15 13.68
C GLU A 620 0.08 38.19 14.00
N LEU A 621 -0.47 37.10 14.53
CA LEU A 621 -1.88 37.00 14.94
C LEU A 621 -2.16 37.56 16.35
N GLY A 622 -1.18 38.14 17.02
CA GLY A 622 -1.31 38.70 18.38
C GLY A 622 -1.54 37.67 19.48
N ARG A 623 -1.23 36.39 19.23
CA ARG A 623 -1.33 35.30 20.21
C ARG A 623 -0.10 35.19 21.11
N ILE A 624 1.04 35.69 20.62
CA ILE A 624 2.30 35.82 21.35
C ILE A 624 2.76 37.27 21.16
N THR A 625 3.17 37.94 22.23
CA THR A 625 3.50 39.38 22.15
C THR A 625 4.77 39.63 21.34
N SER A 626 5.85 38.89 21.61
CA SER A 626 7.11 38.93 20.85
C SER A 626 7.98 37.73 21.19
N ASP A 627 9.07 37.53 20.46
CA ASP A 627 10.11 36.56 20.80
C ASP A 627 10.95 36.95 22.03
N SER A 628 10.89 38.21 22.49
CA SER A 628 11.52 38.64 23.74
C SER A 628 10.64 38.36 24.97
N ALA A 629 9.41 37.89 24.79
CA ALA A 629 8.51 37.65 25.91
C ALA A 629 9.00 36.49 26.80
N PRO A 630 8.80 36.58 28.13
CA PRO A 630 9.12 35.49 29.06
C PRO A 630 8.34 34.21 28.74
N ILE A 631 8.98 33.05 28.81
CA ILE A 631 8.32 31.77 28.47
C ILE A 631 7.23 31.39 29.48
N LEU A 632 7.38 31.79 30.74
CA LEU A 632 6.46 31.46 31.83
C LEU A 632 5.12 32.20 31.72
N ASP A 633 5.02 33.25 30.92
CA ASP A 633 3.77 33.96 30.69
C ASP A 633 2.80 33.15 29.80
N TYR A 634 3.31 32.11 29.12
CA TYR A 634 2.54 31.25 28.22
C TYR A 634 2.44 29.79 28.69
N LEU A 635 2.90 29.50 29.90
CA LEU A 635 2.89 28.16 30.50
C LEU A 635 2.12 28.20 31.84
N PRO A 636 0.80 28.43 31.81
CA PRO A 636 -0.03 28.56 33.02
C PRO A 636 -0.05 27.30 33.89
N GLU A 637 0.29 26.15 33.32
CA GLU A 637 0.41 24.89 34.04
C GLU A 637 1.69 24.77 34.90
N VAL A 638 2.63 25.70 34.76
CA VAL A 638 3.91 25.66 35.51
C VAL A 638 3.80 26.46 36.80
N ASP A 639 4.00 25.78 37.93
CA ASP A 639 4.16 26.44 39.21
C ASP A 639 5.52 27.15 39.27
N ARG A 640 5.48 28.49 39.24
CA ARG A 640 6.68 29.34 39.26
C ARG A 640 7.53 29.15 40.52
N SER A 641 6.97 28.63 41.62
CA SER A 641 7.76 28.32 42.83
C SER A 641 8.58 27.04 42.72
N LYS A 642 8.29 26.18 41.72
CA LYS A 642 8.93 24.87 41.53
C LYS A 642 10.01 24.85 40.45
N VAL A 643 10.18 25.93 39.67
CA VAL A 643 11.16 25.97 38.58
C VAL A 643 12.58 26.18 39.12
N ALA A 644 13.58 25.71 38.37
CA ALA A 644 14.97 25.96 38.72
C ALA A 644 15.33 27.45 38.59
N ALA A 645 16.28 27.92 39.41
CA ALA A 645 16.72 29.31 39.39
C ALA A 645 17.17 29.77 37.99
N GLY A 646 16.69 30.94 37.58
CA GLY A 646 17.02 31.56 36.29
C GLY A 646 16.07 31.20 35.15
N VAL A 647 15.12 30.28 35.36
CA VAL A 647 14.04 29.99 34.40
C VAL A 647 13.14 31.22 34.19
N GLU A 648 12.99 32.08 35.20
CA GLU A 648 12.16 33.30 35.14
C GLU A 648 12.68 34.31 34.12
N ALA A 649 13.99 34.25 33.80
CA ALA A 649 14.64 35.11 32.83
C ALA A 649 14.71 34.49 31.41
N LEU A 650 14.08 33.33 31.17
CA LEU A 650 14.05 32.71 29.85
C LEU A 650 13.00 33.35 28.94
N THR A 651 13.43 33.65 27.72
CA THR A 651 12.58 34.22 26.66
C THR A 651 12.33 33.21 25.54
N LEU A 652 11.31 33.46 24.70
CA LEU A 652 11.09 32.64 23.50
C LEU A 652 12.32 32.64 22.57
N LYS A 653 13.05 33.75 22.48
CA LYS A 653 14.30 33.87 21.72
C LYS A 653 15.37 32.92 22.24
N ASP A 654 15.49 32.75 23.55
CA ASP A 654 16.44 31.78 24.12
C ASP A 654 16.09 30.35 23.66
N LEU A 655 14.80 30.00 23.61
CA LEU A 655 14.35 28.69 23.10
C LEU A 655 14.61 28.54 21.59
N LEU A 656 14.22 29.53 20.79
CA LEU A 656 14.34 29.52 19.33
C LEU A 656 15.82 29.43 18.87
N THR A 657 16.73 30.03 19.63
CA THR A 657 18.17 30.05 19.31
C THR A 657 18.96 28.87 19.88
N MET A 658 18.30 27.93 20.59
CA MET A 658 18.96 26.84 21.31
C MET A 658 19.96 27.34 22.38
N ARG A 659 19.66 28.49 22.99
CA ARG A 659 20.49 29.14 24.03
C ARG A 659 19.67 29.36 25.30
N SER A 660 18.88 28.38 25.71
CA SER A 660 18.13 28.43 26.97
C SER A 660 18.93 28.00 28.18
N GLY A 661 20.03 27.26 27.99
CA GLY A 661 20.77 26.69 29.10
C GLY A 661 20.06 25.54 29.81
N ILE A 662 18.91 25.06 29.30
CA ILE A 662 18.15 23.95 29.89
C ILE A 662 18.97 22.64 29.83
N GLN A 663 19.09 21.97 30.97
CA GLN A 663 19.82 20.71 31.15
C GLN A 663 19.01 19.72 31.98
N VAL A 664 18.16 18.94 31.32
CA VAL A 664 17.40 17.87 31.98
C VAL A 664 18.25 16.58 31.99
N GLU A 665 18.56 16.07 33.18
CA GLU A 665 19.33 14.83 33.38
C GLU A 665 18.50 13.58 33.06
N LYS A 666 18.37 13.24 31.76
CA LYS A 666 17.58 12.10 31.25
C LYS A 666 16.08 12.14 31.67
N ARG A 667 15.25 11.41 30.94
CA ARG A 667 13.80 11.33 31.21
C ARG A 667 13.58 10.78 32.64
N PRO A 668 12.86 11.49 33.53
CA PRO A 668 12.62 11.02 34.90
C PRO A 668 11.96 9.64 34.90
N LYS A 669 12.59 8.65 35.56
CA LYS A 669 12.04 7.29 35.65
C LYS A 669 10.81 7.29 36.56
N GLY A 670 9.77 6.54 36.18
CA GLY A 670 8.56 6.37 36.98
C GLY A 670 7.55 7.52 36.93
N VAL A 671 7.86 8.64 36.25
CA VAL A 671 6.94 9.76 36.10
C VAL A 671 6.18 9.67 34.78
N LYS A 672 4.85 9.58 34.85
CA LYS A 672 3.98 9.66 33.66
C LYS A 672 3.98 11.11 33.17
N ILE A 673 4.52 11.33 31.97
CA ILE A 673 4.53 12.64 31.33
C ILE A 673 3.18 12.85 30.63
N THR A 674 2.48 13.91 30.99
CA THR A 674 1.23 14.38 30.37
C THR A 674 1.42 15.79 29.84
N ARG A 675 0.43 16.35 29.13
CA ARG A 675 0.49 17.74 28.68
C ARG A 675 0.64 18.70 29.86
N GLU A 676 -0.09 18.44 30.92
CA GLU A 676 -0.22 19.30 32.10
C GLU A 676 1.05 19.37 32.94
N ASN A 677 1.91 18.35 32.91
CA ASN A 677 3.12 18.32 33.74
C ASN A 677 4.44 18.39 32.97
N HIS A 678 4.43 18.27 31.63
CA HIS A 678 5.64 18.12 30.84
C HIS A 678 6.53 19.37 30.88
N ALA A 679 5.94 20.55 30.74
CA ALA A 679 6.68 21.82 30.80
C ALA A 679 7.28 22.05 32.19
N GLU A 680 6.48 21.89 33.24
CA GLU A 680 6.94 22.02 34.63
C GLU A 680 8.07 21.03 34.94
N LEU A 681 7.96 19.78 34.45
CA LEU A 681 8.98 18.76 34.68
C LEU A 681 10.33 19.14 34.08
N TYR A 682 10.35 19.71 32.86
CA TYR A 682 11.61 20.16 32.25
C TYR A 682 12.21 21.36 32.98
N LEU A 683 11.37 22.28 33.45
CA LEU A 683 11.79 23.51 34.10
C LEU A 683 12.13 23.32 35.59
N SER A 684 11.56 22.33 36.27
CA SER A 684 11.87 21.98 37.67
C SER A 684 13.03 21.01 37.82
N LYS A 685 13.31 20.19 36.79
CA LYS A 685 14.38 19.19 36.79
C LYS A 685 15.62 19.60 35.99
N THR A 686 15.62 20.79 35.42
CA THR A 686 16.85 21.35 34.85
C THR A 686 17.79 21.80 35.96
N GLN A 687 19.10 21.73 35.71
CA GLN A 687 20.08 22.46 36.52
C GLN A 687 19.80 23.98 36.44
N PRO A 688 20.23 24.79 37.43
CA PRO A 688 20.12 26.24 37.39
C PRO A 688 20.60 26.81 36.07
N ILE A 689 19.86 27.77 35.52
CA ILE A 689 20.20 28.35 34.21
C ILE A 689 21.49 29.18 34.36
N PRO A 690 22.56 28.86 33.60
CA PRO A 690 23.80 29.61 33.68
C PRO A 690 23.62 31.02 33.11
N THR A 691 24.35 32.00 33.67
CA THR A 691 24.37 33.39 33.18
C THR A 691 24.79 33.45 31.72
N GLU A 692 25.85 32.74 31.37
CA GLU A 692 26.19 32.48 29.97
C GLU A 692 25.36 31.30 29.46
N LYS A 693 24.53 31.55 28.46
CA LYS A 693 23.71 30.51 27.82
C LYS A 693 24.38 30.06 26.51
N PRO A 694 25.31 29.07 26.54
CA PRO A 694 25.95 28.58 25.34
C PRO A 694 24.93 27.89 24.44
N TYR A 695 25.22 27.87 23.15
CA TYR A 695 24.44 27.10 22.20
C TYR A 695 24.48 25.61 22.56
N LYS A 696 23.31 24.97 22.64
CA LYS A 696 23.17 23.53 22.85
C LYS A 696 21.98 23.00 22.04
N TYR A 697 22.28 22.18 21.04
CA TYR A 697 21.24 21.59 20.20
C TYR A 697 20.50 20.47 20.94
N ASP A 698 19.23 20.70 21.30
CA ASP A 698 18.41 19.70 22.00
C ASP A 698 16.93 19.69 21.58
N GLY A 699 16.14 18.81 22.20
CA GLY A 699 14.69 18.72 21.99
C GLY A 699 13.86 19.54 22.98
N ALA A 700 14.40 19.88 24.16
CA ALA A 700 13.66 20.50 25.25
C ALA A 700 13.17 21.90 24.86
N ASN A 701 14.02 22.67 24.20
CA ASN A 701 13.66 23.99 23.66
C ASN A 701 12.43 23.93 22.74
N SER A 702 12.42 22.95 21.83
CA SER A 702 11.34 22.80 20.86
C SER A 702 10.06 22.23 21.48
N ASP A 703 10.17 21.41 22.52
CA ASP A 703 9.01 20.86 23.25
C ASP A 703 8.30 21.97 24.05
N LEU A 704 9.03 22.86 24.72
CA LEU A 704 8.47 24.01 25.43
C LEU A 704 7.75 24.98 24.47
N LEU A 705 8.35 25.28 23.31
CA LEU A 705 7.71 26.14 22.31
C LEU A 705 6.39 25.57 21.75
N VAL A 706 6.25 24.25 21.68
CA VAL A 706 4.98 23.63 21.28
C VAL A 706 3.89 23.77 22.35
N HIS A 707 4.25 23.72 23.64
CA HIS A 707 3.31 24.04 24.71
C HIS A 707 2.87 25.50 24.63
N ILE A 708 3.82 26.43 24.46
CA ILE A 708 3.53 27.86 24.30
C ILE A 708 2.57 28.09 23.12
N LEU A 709 2.86 27.50 21.96
CA LEU A 709 1.99 27.61 20.79
C LEU A 709 0.59 27.05 21.07
N TYR A 710 0.49 25.89 21.74
CA TYR A 710 -0.79 25.29 22.07
C TYR A 710 -1.58 26.14 23.06
N ASN A 711 -0.97 26.59 24.15
CA ASN A 711 -1.62 27.36 25.20
C ASN A 711 -2.11 28.71 24.70
N THR A 712 -1.40 29.33 23.75
CA THR A 712 -1.76 30.65 23.21
C THR A 712 -2.80 30.60 22.09
N THR A 713 -2.95 29.45 21.43
CA THR A 713 -3.79 29.33 20.23
C THR A 713 -4.93 28.33 20.36
N GLY A 714 -4.86 27.40 21.32
CA GLY A 714 -5.73 26.23 21.43
C GLY A 714 -5.51 25.18 20.34
N LEU A 715 -4.52 25.37 19.46
CA LEU A 715 -4.25 24.50 18.31
C LEU A 715 -2.92 23.78 18.49
N THR A 716 -2.86 22.49 18.10
CA THR A 716 -1.56 21.82 18.02
C THR A 716 -0.74 22.40 16.86
N LEU A 717 0.59 22.25 16.87
CA LEU A 717 1.46 22.74 15.80
C LEU A 717 0.95 22.37 14.40
N GLY A 718 0.54 21.13 14.19
CA GLY A 718 0.00 20.66 12.90
C GLY A 718 -1.30 21.36 12.51
N GLN A 719 -2.25 21.52 13.43
CA GLN A 719 -3.51 22.23 13.18
C GLN A 719 -3.27 23.71 12.89
N PHE A 720 -2.35 24.34 13.63
CA PHE A 720 -1.99 25.73 13.45
C PHE A 720 -1.31 25.96 12.09
N MET A 721 -0.36 25.09 11.73
CA MET A 721 0.31 25.12 10.43
C MET A 721 -0.68 24.92 9.28
N GLU A 722 -1.56 23.91 9.37
CA GLU A 722 -2.60 23.65 8.35
C GLU A 722 -3.48 24.87 8.14
N LYS A 723 -3.98 25.47 9.22
CA LYS A 723 -4.90 26.62 9.15
C LYS A 723 -4.25 27.87 8.58
N HIS A 724 -3.00 28.17 8.98
CA HIS A 724 -2.44 29.50 8.77
C HIS A 724 -1.27 29.57 7.78
N ILE A 725 -0.63 28.45 7.45
CA ILE A 725 0.59 28.44 6.60
C ILE A 725 0.48 27.38 5.50
N PHE A 726 0.40 26.09 5.87
CA PHE A 726 0.40 24.96 4.92
C PHE A 726 -0.85 24.90 4.05
N GLY A 727 -2.05 25.11 4.61
CA GLY A 727 -3.29 25.15 3.83
C GLY A 727 -3.26 26.23 2.74
N PRO A 728 -2.95 27.50 3.07
CA PRO A 728 -2.76 28.57 2.08
C PRO A 728 -1.69 28.27 1.01
N MET A 729 -0.68 27.46 1.34
CA MET A 729 0.36 27.03 0.40
C MET A 729 0.01 25.78 -0.41
N GLY A 730 -1.19 25.21 -0.22
CA GLY A 730 -1.61 23.96 -0.86
C GLY A 730 -0.82 22.73 -0.38
N ILE A 731 -0.20 22.79 0.81
CA ILE A 731 0.51 21.68 1.44
C ILE A 731 -0.50 20.86 2.23
N THR A 732 -0.97 19.75 1.65
CA THR A 732 -2.06 18.92 2.20
C THR A 732 -1.62 17.52 2.64
N ASN A 733 -0.43 17.06 2.22
CA ASN A 733 0.14 15.76 2.54
C ASN A 733 1.20 15.85 3.65
N VAL A 734 0.86 16.52 4.75
CA VAL A 734 1.73 16.70 5.92
C VAL A 734 1.27 15.81 7.08
N ARG A 735 2.22 15.26 7.85
CA ARG A 735 1.92 14.52 9.09
C ARG A 735 2.80 15.01 10.22
N PHE A 736 2.20 15.30 11.38
CA PHE A 736 2.92 15.52 12.63
C PHE A 736 2.72 14.30 13.55
N GLY A 737 3.82 13.68 13.99
CA GLY A 737 3.81 12.68 15.05
C GLY A 737 3.56 13.33 16.41
N LYS A 738 3.08 12.56 17.39
CA LYS A 738 2.84 13.05 18.75
C LYS A 738 4.05 12.80 19.66
N SER A 739 4.34 13.75 20.55
CA SER A 739 5.31 13.61 21.62
C SER A 739 4.72 12.81 22.78
N VAL A 740 5.54 12.54 23.80
CA VAL A 740 5.12 11.80 24.99
C VAL A 740 4.01 12.49 25.79
N CYS A 741 3.85 13.81 25.64
CA CYS A 741 2.80 14.57 26.32
C CYS A 741 1.51 14.71 25.50
N GLY A 742 1.44 14.13 24.30
CA GLY A 742 0.26 14.18 23.42
C GLY A 742 0.21 15.38 22.47
N LEU A 743 1.05 16.40 22.65
CA LEU A 743 1.24 17.48 21.67
C LEU A 743 2.09 17.01 20.47
N ASP A 744 2.20 17.82 19.43
CA ASP A 744 3.01 17.47 18.25
C ASP A 744 4.51 17.43 18.58
N LYS A 745 5.23 16.45 18.02
CA LYS A 745 6.67 16.28 18.22
C LYS A 745 7.43 17.32 17.39
N ALA A 746 7.82 18.44 18.01
CA ALA A 746 8.51 19.53 17.33
C ALA A 746 9.99 19.27 17.03
N ALA A 747 10.66 18.42 17.81
CA ALA A 747 12.08 18.17 17.61
C ALA A 747 12.38 17.41 16.30
N ALA A 748 11.53 16.43 15.97
CA ALA A 748 11.66 15.59 14.79
C ALA A 748 10.39 14.74 14.61
N GLY A 749 9.32 15.32 14.07
CA GLY A 749 8.00 14.69 14.01
C GLY A 749 7.22 14.91 12.73
N MET A 750 7.71 15.72 11.80
CA MET A 750 7.00 16.06 10.56
C MET A 750 7.39 15.15 9.38
N ALA A 751 6.46 14.89 8.47
CA ALA A 751 6.75 14.34 7.14
C ALA A 751 6.18 15.25 6.04
N LEU A 752 6.96 15.52 4.99
CA LEU A 752 6.63 16.35 3.81
C LEU A 752 7.12 15.71 2.52
N THR A 753 6.48 16.02 1.39
CA THR A 753 6.99 15.64 0.05
C THR A 753 8.18 16.53 -0.35
N SER A 754 9.02 16.08 -1.30
CA SER A 754 10.16 16.87 -1.78
C SER A 754 9.72 18.18 -2.44
N ARG A 755 8.59 18.18 -3.16
CA ARG A 755 7.99 19.40 -3.69
C ARG A 755 7.50 20.33 -2.59
N ASP A 756 6.85 19.84 -1.53
CA ASP A 756 6.41 20.71 -0.43
C ASP A 756 7.58 21.30 0.37
N MET A 757 8.69 20.55 0.52
CA MET A 757 9.95 21.09 1.04
C MET A 757 10.48 22.23 0.18
N LEU A 758 10.38 22.11 -1.16
CA LEU A 758 10.77 23.16 -2.09
C LEU A 758 9.90 24.41 -1.94
N LYS A 759 8.58 24.25 -1.73
CA LYS A 759 7.66 25.36 -1.45
C LYS A 759 8.07 26.13 -0.21
N LEU A 760 8.49 25.43 0.86
CA LEU A 760 9.03 26.10 2.05
C LEU A 760 10.24 26.95 1.67
N GLY A 761 11.19 26.38 0.93
CA GLY A 761 12.37 27.12 0.47
C GLY A 761 12.02 28.36 -0.35
N LEU A 762 11.13 28.21 -1.34
CA LEU A 762 10.68 29.30 -2.20
C LEU A 762 9.91 30.39 -1.44
N MET A 763 9.01 30.03 -0.53
CA MET A 763 8.32 31.00 0.32
C MET A 763 9.34 31.75 1.20
N THR A 764 10.34 31.05 1.73
CA THR A 764 11.38 31.64 2.58
C THR A 764 12.23 32.64 1.82
N THR A 765 12.72 32.29 0.63
CA THR A 765 13.55 33.20 -0.19
C THR A 765 12.78 34.41 -0.67
N ARG A 766 11.44 34.31 -0.75
CA ARG A 766 10.52 35.39 -1.10
C ARG A 766 9.94 36.12 0.11
N GLY A 767 10.63 36.09 1.25
CA GLY A 767 10.24 36.86 2.44
C GLY A 767 8.85 36.50 2.99
N GLY A 768 8.44 35.22 2.86
CA GLY A 768 7.15 34.73 3.35
C GLY A 768 6.02 34.74 2.33
N VAL A 769 6.28 35.09 1.07
CA VAL A 769 5.26 35.14 0.01
C VAL A 769 5.15 33.79 -0.73
N TRP A 770 3.91 33.31 -0.89
CA TRP A 770 3.58 32.16 -1.74
C TRP A 770 2.38 32.50 -2.62
N ASP A 771 2.50 32.24 -3.93
CA ASP A 771 1.42 32.49 -4.90
C ASP A 771 0.79 33.90 -4.79
N GLY A 772 1.66 34.92 -4.70
CA GLY A 772 1.25 36.33 -4.55
C GLY A 772 0.68 36.71 -3.18
N LYS A 773 0.55 35.78 -2.23
CA LYS A 773 -0.01 36.02 -0.89
C LYS A 773 1.08 36.02 0.16
N GLN A 774 1.03 36.98 1.09
CA GLN A 774 1.91 37.02 2.26
C GLN A 774 1.45 35.96 3.27
N ILE A 775 2.17 34.85 3.36
CA ILE A 775 1.84 33.76 4.29
C ILE A 775 2.45 34.00 5.67
N LEU A 776 3.70 34.44 5.71
CA LEU A 776 4.44 34.79 6.93
C LEU A 776 4.95 36.22 6.85
N ASN A 777 4.89 37.00 7.92
CA ASN A 777 5.52 38.31 7.97
C ASN A 777 7.00 38.28 7.51
N ARG A 778 7.38 39.23 6.64
CA ARG A 778 8.72 39.32 6.05
C ARG A 778 9.83 39.52 7.10
N ASP A 779 9.62 40.42 8.04
CA ASP A 779 10.59 40.73 9.10
C ASP A 779 10.83 39.49 9.97
N TRP A 780 9.78 38.69 10.21
CA TRP A 780 9.93 37.41 10.90
C TRP A 780 10.77 36.41 10.10
N VAL A 781 10.55 36.28 8.79
CA VAL A 781 11.35 35.37 7.94
C VAL A 781 12.83 35.79 7.93
N GLU A 782 13.11 37.09 7.83
CA GLU A 782 14.47 37.63 7.92
C GLU A 782 15.08 37.35 9.29
N LYS A 783 14.34 37.62 10.37
CA LYS A 783 14.77 37.36 11.75
C LYS A 783 15.03 35.89 12.03
N ALA A 784 14.14 34.99 11.57
CA ALA A 784 14.25 33.56 11.83
C ALA A 784 15.46 32.94 11.11
N THR A 785 15.78 33.44 9.92
CA THR A 785 16.90 32.95 9.10
C THR A 785 18.22 33.68 9.35
N ALA A 786 18.23 34.73 10.18
CA ALA A 786 19.43 35.42 10.63
C ALA A 786 20.28 34.55 11.57
N VAL A 787 21.58 34.84 11.64
CA VAL A 787 22.51 34.14 12.55
C VAL A 787 22.41 34.74 13.95
N HIS A 788 22.10 33.90 14.93
CA HIS A 788 21.97 34.26 16.35
C HIS A 788 22.96 33.50 17.24
N ALA A 789 23.53 32.40 16.75
CA ALA A 789 24.48 31.56 17.46
C ALA A 789 25.49 30.90 16.52
N ASN A 790 26.66 30.54 17.04
CA ASN A 790 27.64 29.71 16.35
C ASN A 790 27.53 28.26 16.85
N HIS A 791 27.42 27.28 15.94
CA HIS A 791 27.43 25.86 16.31
C HIS A 791 28.84 25.28 16.24
N ASP A 792 29.49 25.44 15.09
CA ASP A 792 30.88 25.10 14.79
C ASP A 792 31.38 26.02 13.64
N LYS A 793 32.70 26.10 13.38
CA LYS A 793 33.18 26.72 12.13
C LYS A 793 33.18 25.61 11.07
N PRO A 794 32.33 25.64 10.01
CA PRO A 794 31.70 26.80 9.38
C PRO A 794 30.16 26.95 9.55
N HIS A 795 29.48 26.17 10.41
CA HIS A 795 28.01 26.22 10.53
C HIS A 795 27.50 27.14 11.66
N GLN A 796 26.63 28.04 11.25
CA GLN A 796 25.96 29.03 12.10
C GLN A 796 24.48 28.65 12.28
N TYR A 797 23.86 29.18 13.34
CA TYR A 797 22.49 28.84 13.71
C TYR A 797 21.61 30.06 13.98
N GLY A 798 20.35 29.98 13.55
CA GLY A 798 19.29 30.99 13.72
C GLY A 798 18.12 30.48 14.56
N TYR A 799 16.89 30.88 14.24
CA TYR A 799 15.68 30.35 14.90
C TYR A 799 15.30 28.99 14.34
N PHE A 800 16.07 27.98 14.74
CA PHE A 800 16.05 26.66 14.14
C PHE A 800 16.50 26.58 12.67
N TRP A 801 17.27 27.57 12.21
CA TRP A 801 17.82 27.66 10.85
C TRP A 801 19.32 27.44 10.85
N TRP A 802 19.83 26.78 9.82
CA TRP A 802 21.26 26.60 9.60
C TRP A 802 21.76 27.61 8.57
N SER A 803 22.98 28.10 8.76
CA SER A 803 23.65 28.98 7.81
C SER A 803 25.12 28.59 7.67
N HIS A 804 25.68 28.71 6.47
CA HIS A 804 27.12 28.64 6.25
C HIS A 804 27.53 29.53 5.09
N ARG A 805 28.81 29.90 5.06
CA ARG A 805 29.39 30.72 4.00
C ARG A 805 30.04 29.81 2.96
N ILE A 806 29.92 30.21 1.69
CA ILE A 806 30.62 29.61 0.57
C ILE A 806 31.29 30.71 -0.25
N THR A 807 32.42 30.42 -0.88
CA THR A 807 33.08 31.36 -1.78
C THR A 807 32.81 30.94 -3.22
N VAL A 808 32.22 31.83 -4.00
CA VAL A 808 31.89 31.60 -5.40
C VAL A 808 32.45 32.75 -6.21
N LYS A 809 33.43 32.46 -7.08
CA LYS A 809 34.14 33.47 -7.90
C LYS A 809 34.67 34.66 -7.08
N GLY A 810 35.25 34.38 -5.91
CA GLY A 810 35.82 35.40 -5.02
C GLY A 810 34.79 36.21 -4.21
N LYS A 811 33.48 35.99 -4.39
CA LYS A 811 32.43 36.56 -3.56
C LYS A 811 32.01 35.56 -2.48
N GLU A 812 31.90 36.04 -1.26
CA GLU A 812 31.38 35.25 -0.16
C GLU A 812 29.85 35.32 -0.14
N LEU A 813 29.18 34.17 -0.29
CA LEU A 813 27.72 34.06 -0.29
C LEU A 813 27.24 33.27 0.92
N ARG A 814 26.04 33.57 1.40
CA ARG A 814 25.46 32.92 2.58
C ARG A 814 24.38 31.93 2.20
N VAL A 815 24.69 30.64 2.36
CA VAL A 815 23.70 29.57 2.21
C VAL A 815 22.85 29.50 3.47
N ARG A 816 21.54 29.66 3.32
CA ARG A 816 20.54 29.36 4.36
C ARG A 816 20.04 27.95 4.14
N SER A 817 19.82 27.20 5.21
CA SER A 817 19.30 25.83 5.09
C SER A 817 18.48 25.38 6.28
N VAL A 818 17.56 24.46 6.01
CA VAL A 818 16.97 23.59 7.05
C VAL A 818 17.48 22.18 6.83
N ARG A 819 17.83 21.51 7.92
CA ARG A 819 18.56 20.23 7.89
C ARG A 819 17.89 19.22 8.80
N GLY A 820 17.62 18.04 8.27
CA GLY A 820 17.13 16.88 8.99
C GLY A 820 18.22 15.81 9.05
N ALA A 821 18.50 15.32 10.27
CA ALA A 821 19.38 14.17 10.44
C ALA A 821 18.84 13.01 9.60
N GLY A 822 19.68 12.38 8.78
CA GLY A 822 19.21 11.38 7.81
C GLY A 822 19.32 11.80 6.35
N GLY A 823 19.70 13.05 6.05
CA GLY A 823 19.99 13.51 4.68
C GLY A 823 18.88 14.32 4.03
N GLN A 824 17.99 14.92 4.83
CA GLN A 824 16.93 15.82 4.38
C GLN A 824 17.44 17.26 4.41
N PHE A 825 17.46 17.95 3.27
CA PHE A 825 17.96 19.32 3.18
C PHE A 825 17.06 20.17 2.30
N VAL A 826 16.87 21.42 2.71
CA VAL A 826 16.47 22.51 1.80
C VAL A 826 17.57 23.55 1.90
N PHE A 827 18.29 23.77 0.80
CA PHE A 827 19.30 24.81 0.66
C PHE A 827 18.69 25.99 -0.09
N MET A 828 19.01 27.19 0.37
CA MET A 828 18.53 28.45 -0.18
C MET A 828 19.70 29.40 -0.34
N LEU A 829 19.84 29.94 -1.54
CA LEU A 829 20.83 30.97 -1.87
C LEU A 829 20.12 32.11 -2.61
N PRO A 830 19.52 33.05 -1.86
CA PRO A 830 18.72 34.14 -2.44
C PRO A 830 19.47 34.97 -3.49
N GLU A 831 20.78 35.16 -3.32
CA GLU A 831 21.64 35.93 -4.24
C GLU A 831 21.70 35.32 -5.65
N LEU A 832 21.45 34.02 -5.78
CA LEU A 832 21.31 33.33 -7.07
C LEU A 832 19.85 32.98 -7.40
N ASP A 833 18.88 33.38 -6.57
CA ASP A 833 17.49 32.92 -6.62
C ASP A 833 17.39 31.39 -6.83
N LEU A 834 18.10 30.67 -5.96
CA LEU A 834 18.33 29.24 -6.06
C LEU A 834 17.85 28.52 -4.80
N VAL A 835 17.03 27.48 -4.98
CA VAL A 835 16.60 26.56 -3.92
C VAL A 835 16.87 25.14 -4.37
N ALA A 836 17.51 24.33 -3.52
CA ALA A 836 17.72 22.90 -3.79
C ALA A 836 17.22 22.04 -2.64
N VAL A 837 16.56 20.95 -2.96
CA VAL A 837 16.02 19.98 -2.00
C VAL A 837 16.68 18.63 -2.21
N PHE A 838 17.11 18.03 -1.10
CA PHE A 838 17.59 16.65 -1.04
C PHE A 838 16.79 15.87 0.00
N THR A 839 16.48 14.61 -0.30
CA THR A 839 15.85 13.69 0.66
C THR A 839 16.61 12.36 0.70
N SER A 840 16.59 11.67 1.85
CA SER A 840 17.23 10.36 2.10
C SER A 840 16.58 9.61 3.28
N TYR A 841 16.42 8.28 3.16
CA TYR A 841 15.92 7.38 4.22
C TYR A 841 17.00 6.71 5.07
N TYR A 842 18.26 6.69 4.62
CA TYR A 842 19.32 5.87 5.23
C TYR A 842 20.51 6.67 5.79
N GLY A 843 20.49 8.00 5.67
CA GLY A 843 21.47 8.87 6.33
C GLY A 843 22.69 9.20 5.48
N THR A 844 22.81 10.46 5.07
CA THR A 844 24.01 11.02 4.41
C THR A 844 24.13 12.53 4.63
N ASN A 845 25.36 13.05 4.68
CA ASN A 845 25.65 14.49 4.72
C ASN A 845 26.19 15.04 3.39
N LYS A 846 26.37 14.18 2.38
CA LYS A 846 26.85 14.53 1.04
C LYS A 846 26.07 15.64 0.33
N PRO A 847 24.75 15.84 0.57
CA PRO A 847 24.04 16.97 -0.02
C PRO A 847 24.68 18.36 0.23
N ILE A 848 25.38 18.56 1.35
CA ILE A 848 26.09 19.85 1.61
C ILE A 848 27.22 20.06 0.59
N GLU A 849 28.03 19.03 0.37
CA GLU A 849 29.12 19.02 -0.62
C GLU A 849 28.54 19.20 -2.03
N TYR A 850 27.51 18.41 -2.39
CA TYR A 850 26.88 18.47 -3.71
C TYR A 850 26.26 19.84 -4.00
N PHE A 851 25.65 20.47 -3.01
CA PHE A 851 25.11 21.82 -3.18
C PHE A 851 26.22 22.85 -3.41
N ASN A 852 27.24 22.86 -2.52
CA ASN A 852 28.29 23.87 -2.54
C ASN A 852 29.24 23.75 -3.75
N GLU A 853 29.60 22.52 -4.13
CA GLU A 853 30.69 22.27 -5.09
C GLU A 853 30.20 21.97 -6.51
N ILE A 854 28.92 21.59 -6.68
CA ILE A 854 28.38 21.20 -7.98
C ILE A 854 27.20 22.09 -8.38
N ILE A 855 26.17 22.18 -7.54
CA ILE A 855 24.95 22.91 -7.90
C ILE A 855 25.21 24.42 -7.96
N VAL A 856 25.81 25.01 -6.93
CA VAL A 856 26.05 26.46 -6.90
C VAL A 856 26.95 26.93 -8.06
N PRO A 857 28.11 26.31 -8.33
CA PRO A 857 28.96 26.72 -9.46
C PRO A 857 28.29 26.63 -10.82
N ALA A 858 27.38 25.66 -11.02
CA ALA A 858 26.64 25.52 -12.29
C ALA A 858 25.71 26.72 -12.57
N PHE A 859 25.20 27.38 -11.53
CA PHE A 859 24.30 28.54 -11.65
C PHE A 859 24.97 29.90 -11.40
N ALA A 860 26.20 29.93 -10.90
CA ALA A 860 26.93 31.16 -10.55
C ALA A 860 27.69 31.78 -11.74
N LYS A 861 27.12 31.72 -12.95
CA LYS A 861 27.75 32.28 -14.15
C LYS A 861 27.93 33.79 -14.07
#